data_AF-A0A972LRN0-F1
#
_entry.id   AF-A0A972LRN0-F1
#
_cell.length_a   1.000
_cell.length_b   1.000
_cell.length_c   1.000
_cell.angle_alpha   90.00
_cell.angle_beta   90.00
_cell.angle_gamma   90.00
#
_symmetry.space_group_name_H-M   'P 1'
#
loop_
_entity.id
_entity.type
_entity.pdbx_description
1 polymer ?
#
loop_
_entity_poly.entity_id
_entity_poly.type
_entity_poly.pdbx_seq_one_letter_code
_entity_poly.pdbx_strand_id
1 'polypeptide(L)'
;MKHCIADRFRALVSAGSSSFRCRNRTRGYVPRFEQLEPRFLLSTTTLSSYSTTAPIGVEVEAVQSSYAGDSIAAIQSIVAWEFDSLGDQEGWFNNPGATNNGVDGGSWNLVMSGTDPSLFGPGIGVVSSDSTIVEITMSSNDANVASQLFWKVSGDASFSEQRSVVFTLINDGAPHIYQIQLANDPDWTGTITQLRLDPVGVSNGGSVSIDSIRLLSTTISTTTAIGIGGDWHDPNTWSNGVPDQFTEVVIPSGTAVQMSGADHDSKSLLVEGTLLAVESGITNKTLTADWILVNGGSFNIGSSANPYDTHTFTVTLEGDNPSQDLPSLGISSNDAFLMVRNSGTLSLFGGVETSWTQLGTTASVGESSITLKEPVTWDIGDEIVIASTTFDMNEAETRTITNVVGQTVFLDAPLTYTHYGELQNYDNGKGTVYELDERAEVGLLSRSIKIQGDADSTTDGIGGHLMFMPSSGAIQIDGAELYHMGQKSRVARYPVHWHLAGDRTGDYVKNTSIHRSFNRAVVIHATHNVLVEQTVAYDHIGSGYFLENAVETGNKFYYNLGLVTREPVVGEEILPTDLGPKQFQISGPGTFWITNPDNEFVGNVAAGSQDGSGFWYAFPSRPLNQSTNDPQYAGVRPRNIALGLFQDNRAHSNAIGLDVDGGPNVVTEVAESSHYRPPTDANFSGFTAFANSINGVYFRGTSRLKLPNARLADNFQATMFAFGQTISDSLIVGVSENDFGGGLKRGFTVYDGPNIVRNVHFAGFNNPNAQIFSIIGAASRHANHIFEEITFDDPATPFKFPDSVQNRTLSRHWGFSLYDADGTFTGVAGKSIVFDHPMMRSDGDILLPTWQKAVVSQRKFGHLRLDHGLSAASQPTTTITRTGGPGTDASHTDIPLHEAFTQIGVVMNTDFVYTVNYDTTLSSIKIDMKLGDVHAGDFVYIRIVNPWANQQVTGIPAKNSEQEVRDSSTSAFYVNPNGHAFVKAVVQPDSTSLLIKVRKLLFPPNLPSPSGDFNADGNVGGADFLAWQRGFGKPLAFEIEGDANGDFDVDATDLNTWKNQFGSVGGSVVTSSTVSDSSLLNAFSTASITPVVLEPITQPLLLTASLVDAAQSMNMGIQTSTGHFFEFAFEEGDLIRENRIASVLELDDTTRSASSSATAVPNGKLATQAEETEEDRFKAAALDEVFANVFG
;
A
#
# COMPACT_ATOMS: atom_id res chain seq x y z
N MET A 1 -25.27 -23.76 -7.62
CA MET A 1 -26.23 -24.87 -7.89
C MET A 1 -26.81 -25.31 -6.53
N LYS A 2 -28.12 -25.56 -6.41
CA LYS A 2 -28.77 -25.82 -5.12
C LYS A 2 -28.53 -27.26 -4.58
N HIS A 3 -28.73 -27.40 -3.27
CA HIS A 3 -29.33 -28.55 -2.54
C HIS A 3 -28.48 -29.67 -1.89
N CYS A 4 -28.45 -29.62 -0.54
CA CYS A 4 -29.26 -30.45 0.39
C CYS A 4 -28.77 -31.86 0.81
N ILE A 5 -28.59 -32.07 2.13
CA ILE A 5 -29.46 -32.86 3.05
C ILE A 5 -28.79 -33.04 4.43
N ALA A 6 -29.58 -33.01 5.51
CA ALA A 6 -29.17 -33.32 6.89
C ALA A 6 -29.66 -34.73 7.32
N ASP A 7 -29.02 -35.36 8.33
CA ASP A 7 -29.73 -35.85 9.55
C ASP A 7 -28.88 -36.68 10.57
N ARG A 8 -29.12 -36.36 11.86
CA ARG A 8 -29.23 -37.18 13.09
C ARG A 8 -28.37 -38.44 13.40
N PHE A 9 -27.59 -38.30 14.48
CA PHE A 9 -27.60 -39.12 15.73
C PHE A 9 -28.36 -40.49 15.77
N ARG A 10 -27.63 -41.62 15.94
CA ARG A 10 -27.52 -42.43 17.21
C ARG A 10 -26.96 -43.88 17.06
N ALA A 11 -25.95 -44.16 17.91
CA ALA A 11 -25.80 -45.34 18.78
C ALA A 11 -25.22 -46.73 18.32
N LEU A 12 -24.54 -47.34 19.32
CA LEU A 12 -24.31 -48.78 19.60
C LEU A 12 -23.04 -49.52 19.09
N VAL A 13 -21.99 -49.45 19.93
CA VAL A 13 -21.33 -50.58 20.65
C VAL A 13 -21.00 -51.88 19.88
N SER A 14 -19.70 -52.14 19.73
CA SER A 14 -18.98 -53.40 20.08
C SER A 14 -17.46 -53.20 19.86
N ALA A 15 -16.51 -53.94 20.42
CA ALA A 15 -16.36 -54.65 21.70
C ALA A 15 -14.84 -54.94 21.86
N GLY A 16 -14.27 -54.96 23.07
CA GLY A 16 -12.80 -55.11 23.19
C GLY A 16 -12.26 -55.14 24.62
N SER A 17 -12.50 -56.23 25.34
CA SER A 17 -12.08 -56.42 26.73
C SER A 17 -10.55 -56.59 26.91
N SER A 18 -9.98 -55.97 27.94
CA SER A 18 -9.06 -56.69 28.84
C SER A 18 -9.05 -56.07 30.24
N SER A 19 -8.85 -56.90 31.26
CA SER A 19 -9.18 -56.60 32.66
C SER A 19 -7.94 -56.51 33.56
N PHE A 20 -7.92 -55.64 34.56
CA PHE A 20 -7.27 -55.95 35.86
C PHE A 20 -7.99 -55.29 37.06
N ARG A 21 -7.68 -55.77 38.29
CA ARG A 21 -8.61 -55.79 39.43
C ARG A 21 -8.44 -54.67 40.48
N CYS A 22 -9.59 -54.28 41.05
CA CYS A 22 -9.78 -53.66 42.37
C CYS A 22 -8.84 -54.12 43.51
N ARG A 23 -8.50 -53.18 44.42
CA ARG A 23 -8.68 -53.38 45.88
C ARG A 23 -8.74 -52.09 46.73
N ASN A 24 -9.70 -52.06 47.65
CA ASN A 24 -9.99 -51.04 48.68
C ASN A 24 -8.83 -50.71 49.66
N ARG A 25 -8.86 -49.50 50.26
CA ARG A 25 -9.22 -49.32 51.71
C ARG A 25 -9.29 -47.84 52.24
N THR A 26 -10.53 -47.37 52.42
CA THR A 26 -11.13 -46.75 53.65
C THR A 26 -10.32 -46.01 54.74
N ARG A 27 -10.97 -44.93 55.23
CA ARG A 27 -10.93 -44.21 56.55
C ARG A 27 -10.28 -42.81 56.47
N GLY A 28 -10.84 -41.75 57.06
CA GLY A 28 -12.12 -41.55 57.77
C GLY A 28 -12.11 -40.28 58.64
N TYR A 29 -13.23 -40.01 59.34
CA TYR A 29 -13.45 -38.96 60.37
C TYR A 29 -13.77 -37.49 59.97
N VAL A 30 -15.05 -37.18 60.13
CA VAL A 30 -15.74 -35.90 60.47
C VAL A 30 -15.53 -35.71 62.01
N PRO A 31 -15.51 -34.50 62.67
CA PRO A 31 -16.74 -33.69 62.75
C PRO A 31 -16.76 -32.19 63.23
N ARG A 32 -17.99 -31.63 63.14
CA ARG A 32 -18.65 -30.60 64.00
C ARG A 32 -18.41 -29.10 63.75
N PHE A 33 -19.41 -28.22 63.92
CA PHE A 33 -20.90 -28.31 63.85
C PHE A 33 -21.52 -26.89 64.06
N GLU A 34 -22.85 -26.82 64.00
CA GLU A 34 -23.74 -25.74 64.47
C GLU A 34 -23.89 -24.51 63.54
N GLN A 35 -25.07 -23.87 63.41
CA GLN A 35 -26.50 -24.26 63.43
C GLN A 35 -27.29 -22.94 63.43
N LEU A 36 -28.39 -22.84 62.68
CA LEU A 36 -29.73 -22.58 63.24
C LEU A 36 -30.81 -22.60 62.14
N GLU A 37 -31.95 -23.15 62.52
CA GLU A 37 -33.20 -23.40 61.77
C GLU A 37 -34.31 -23.13 62.80
N PRO A 38 -35.52 -22.66 62.43
CA PRO A 38 -36.57 -23.66 62.15
C PRO A 38 -37.79 -23.26 61.28
N ARG A 39 -38.18 -24.17 60.36
CA ARG A 39 -39.57 -24.70 60.12
C ARG A 39 -40.67 -23.71 59.65
N PHE A 40 -41.58 -24.03 58.72
CA PHE A 40 -42.49 -25.19 58.56
C PHE A 40 -43.03 -25.21 57.08
N LEU A 41 -43.78 -26.18 56.52
CA LEU A 41 -44.39 -27.45 56.97
C LEU A 41 -44.41 -28.44 55.76
N LEU A 42 -45.01 -29.64 55.91
CA LEU A 42 -45.23 -30.60 54.82
C LEU A 42 -46.57 -30.41 54.08
N SER A 43 -46.59 -30.73 52.78
CA SER A 43 -47.60 -31.63 52.18
C SER A 43 -47.07 -32.27 50.89
N THR A 44 -47.52 -33.49 50.57
CA THR A 44 -46.96 -34.37 49.55
C THR A 44 -47.85 -34.52 48.31
N THR A 45 -47.27 -34.47 47.11
CA THR A 45 -47.63 -35.40 46.01
C THR A 45 -46.49 -35.58 44.99
N THR A 46 -46.59 -36.63 44.18
CA THR A 46 -45.49 -37.25 43.41
C THR A 46 -45.23 -36.66 42.03
N LEU A 47 -43.97 -36.77 41.59
CA LEU A 47 -43.49 -36.48 40.23
C LEU A 47 -44.21 -37.27 39.12
N SER A 48 -44.44 -36.60 37.99
CA SER A 48 -44.32 -37.18 36.65
C SER A 48 -43.39 -36.29 35.81
N SER A 49 -42.59 -36.92 34.95
CA SER A 49 -41.50 -36.30 34.17
C SER A 49 -41.96 -35.28 33.13
N TYR A 50 -41.20 -34.20 32.97
CA TYR A 50 -41.12 -33.47 31.69
C TYR A 50 -39.67 -33.15 31.31
N SER A 51 -39.42 -33.06 30.00
CA SER A 51 -38.12 -32.88 29.37
C SER A 51 -37.98 -31.46 28.83
N THR A 52 -36.78 -30.88 29.02
CA THR A 52 -36.03 -29.94 28.15
C THR A 52 -36.74 -28.91 27.24
N THR A 53 -36.07 -27.75 27.13
CA THR A 53 -36.25 -26.64 26.17
C THR A 53 -37.54 -25.84 26.28
N ALA A 54 -37.44 -24.68 26.96
CA ALA A 54 -38.35 -23.55 26.80
C ALA A 54 -37.62 -22.47 25.96
N PRO A 55 -38.27 -21.88 24.95
CA PRO A 55 -37.82 -20.62 24.36
C PRO A 55 -37.97 -19.47 25.36
N ILE A 56 -37.19 -18.40 25.17
CA ILE A 56 -37.43 -17.12 25.85
C ILE A 56 -38.72 -16.55 25.26
N GLY A 57 -39.76 -16.42 26.08
CA GLY A 57 -41.03 -15.85 25.67
C GLY A 57 -41.02 -14.34 25.86
N VAL A 58 -41.22 -13.59 24.78
CA VAL A 58 -41.57 -12.17 24.85
C VAL A 58 -42.96 -12.06 25.47
N GLU A 59 -43.11 -11.30 26.55
CA GLU A 59 -44.42 -11.05 27.16
C GLU A 59 -45.24 -10.11 26.26
N VAL A 60 -46.35 -10.61 25.73
CA VAL A 60 -47.34 -9.81 25.00
C VAL A 60 -48.36 -9.26 26.00
N GLU A 61 -48.24 -7.99 26.39
CA GLU A 61 -49.28 -7.32 27.17
C GLU A 61 -50.49 -6.95 26.29
N ALA A 62 -51.62 -7.62 26.51
CA ALA A 62 -52.91 -7.18 26.00
C ALA A 62 -53.44 -6.00 26.84
N VAL A 63 -53.06 -4.77 26.47
CA VAL A 63 -53.38 -3.56 27.25
C VAL A 63 -54.88 -3.21 27.15
N GLN A 64 -55.64 -3.46 28.23
CA GLN A 64 -56.90 -2.75 28.46
C GLN A 64 -56.61 -1.36 29.02
N SER A 65 -56.79 -0.33 28.19
CA SER A 65 -56.39 1.04 28.52
C SER A 65 -57.21 1.66 29.67
N SER A 66 -56.55 1.97 30.78
CA SER A 66 -57.02 2.96 31.76
C SER A 66 -55.82 3.75 32.32
N TYR A 67 -55.34 4.72 31.54
CA TYR A 67 -54.08 5.42 31.82
C TYR A 67 -54.22 6.59 32.80
N ALA A 68 -53.28 6.65 33.75
CA ALA A 68 -52.99 7.83 34.54
C ALA A 68 -51.49 7.89 34.89
N GLY A 69 -50.72 8.66 34.11
CA GLY A 69 -49.51 9.32 34.59
C GLY A 69 -48.20 8.53 34.59
N ASP A 70 -47.80 7.99 33.44
CA ASP A 70 -46.38 7.80 33.08
C ASP A 70 -46.14 8.34 31.66
N SER A 71 -44.93 8.85 31.39
CA SER A 71 -44.56 9.43 30.10
C SER A 71 -44.17 8.34 29.10
N ILE A 72 -45.18 7.62 28.60
CA ILE A 72 -45.04 6.71 27.47
C ILE A 72 -44.54 7.50 26.25
N ALA A 73 -43.49 7.02 25.59
CA ALA A 73 -43.05 7.57 24.31
C ALA A 73 -44.24 7.57 23.33
N ALA A 74 -44.46 8.68 22.63
CA ALA A 74 -45.50 8.73 21.63
C ALA A 74 -45.15 7.75 20.50
N ILE A 75 -46.09 6.91 20.08
CA ILE A 75 -45.87 5.94 19.01
C ILE A 75 -46.52 6.48 17.73
N GLN A 76 -45.76 6.60 16.64
CA GLN A 76 -46.24 7.13 15.36
C GLN A 76 -46.14 6.08 14.24
N SER A 77 -47.18 5.95 13.41
CA SER A 77 -47.13 5.13 12.20
C SER A 77 -46.28 5.76 11.10
N ILE A 78 -45.26 5.03 10.62
CA ILE A 78 -44.46 5.39 9.44
C ILE A 78 -45.13 4.86 8.18
N VAL A 79 -45.59 3.61 8.22
CA VAL A 79 -46.36 2.95 7.17
C VAL A 79 -47.58 2.32 7.82
N ALA A 80 -48.75 2.49 7.19
CA ALA A 80 -50.00 1.93 7.66
C ALA A 80 -50.80 1.35 6.49
N TRP A 81 -51.46 0.24 6.77
CA TRP A 81 -52.51 -0.36 5.97
C TRP A 81 -53.74 -0.43 6.87
N GLU A 82 -54.82 0.22 6.47
CA GLU A 82 -56.01 0.49 7.29
C GLU A 82 -57.27 -0.19 6.70
N PHE A 83 -57.18 -0.76 5.49
CA PHE A 83 -58.25 -1.52 4.83
C PHE A 83 -59.64 -0.81 4.83
N ASP A 84 -59.63 0.53 4.82
CA ASP A 84 -60.83 1.39 4.91
C ASP A 84 -61.63 1.44 3.58
N SER A 85 -60.99 1.10 2.47
CA SER A 85 -61.56 1.21 1.12
C SER A 85 -62.18 -0.10 0.65
N LEU A 86 -63.50 -0.10 0.40
CA LEU A 86 -64.28 -1.25 -0.05
C LEU A 86 -63.61 -1.96 -1.25
N GLY A 87 -63.16 -3.19 -1.03
CA GLY A 87 -62.54 -4.07 -2.02
C GLY A 87 -61.03 -3.89 -2.22
N ASP A 88 -60.37 -2.92 -1.58
CA ASP A 88 -58.94 -2.64 -1.73
C ASP A 88 -58.12 -3.29 -0.60
N GLN A 89 -57.13 -4.11 -0.96
CA GLN A 89 -56.18 -4.73 -0.02
C GLN A 89 -54.89 -3.91 0.15
N GLU A 90 -54.81 -2.71 -0.42
CA GLU A 90 -53.70 -1.75 -0.22
C GLU A 90 -52.32 -2.35 -0.59
N GLY A 91 -52.32 -3.25 -1.57
CA GLY A 91 -51.14 -3.96 -2.06
C GLY A 91 -50.85 -5.31 -1.39
N TRP A 92 -51.58 -5.69 -0.35
CA TRP A 92 -51.51 -7.03 0.23
C TRP A 92 -52.17 -8.07 -0.65
N PHE A 93 -51.66 -9.31 -0.61
CA PHE A 93 -52.30 -10.45 -1.26
C PHE A 93 -52.16 -11.74 -0.43
N ASN A 94 -53.16 -12.61 -0.55
CA ASN A 94 -53.27 -13.86 0.19
C ASN A 94 -52.78 -15.06 -0.63
N ASN A 95 -52.34 -16.12 0.05
CA ASN A 95 -52.14 -17.43 -0.56
C ASN A 95 -53.47 -18.23 -0.62
N PRO A 96 -53.50 -19.41 -1.28
CA PRO A 96 -54.73 -20.23 -1.37
C PRO A 96 -55.27 -20.79 -0.04
N GLY A 97 -54.46 -20.80 1.03
CA GLY A 97 -54.90 -21.21 2.38
C GLY A 97 -55.76 -20.16 3.07
N ALA A 98 -55.50 -18.87 2.81
CA ALA A 98 -56.30 -17.74 3.31
C ALA A 98 -57.29 -17.25 2.25
N THR A 99 -58.52 -17.77 2.25
CA THR A 99 -59.56 -17.40 1.26
C THR A 99 -60.05 -15.96 1.50
N ASN A 100 -59.76 -15.06 0.55
CA ASN A 100 -60.17 -13.66 0.57
C ASN A 100 -61.67 -13.49 0.29
N ASN A 101 -62.41 -12.97 1.27
CA ASN A 101 -63.84 -12.63 1.15
C ASN A 101 -64.07 -11.13 0.86
N GLY A 102 -63.01 -10.35 0.67
CA GLY A 102 -63.05 -8.92 0.38
C GLY A 102 -62.76 -8.04 1.58
N VAL A 103 -62.45 -6.78 1.28
CA VAL A 103 -62.36 -5.69 2.25
C VAL A 103 -63.73 -5.01 2.31
N ASP A 104 -64.37 -4.97 3.48
CA ASP A 104 -65.68 -4.35 3.71
C ASP A 104 -65.78 -3.93 5.18
N GLY A 105 -66.47 -2.82 5.44
CA GLY A 105 -66.69 -2.31 6.80
C GLY A 105 -65.46 -1.79 7.56
N GLY A 106 -64.34 -1.54 6.88
CA GLY A 106 -63.07 -1.13 7.51
C GLY A 106 -62.16 -2.30 7.90
N SER A 107 -62.34 -3.49 7.32
CA SER A 107 -61.45 -4.62 7.59
C SER A 107 -61.36 -5.60 6.40
N TRP A 108 -60.21 -6.26 6.26
CA TRP A 108 -59.97 -7.33 5.29
C TRP A 108 -60.41 -8.69 5.86
N ASN A 109 -61.48 -9.26 5.29
CA ASN A 109 -62.14 -10.46 5.79
C ASN A 109 -61.64 -11.72 5.07
N LEU A 110 -61.18 -12.71 5.83
CA LEU A 110 -60.52 -13.92 5.33
C LEU A 110 -61.06 -15.19 6.01
N VAL A 111 -61.08 -16.32 5.28
CA VAL A 111 -61.35 -17.66 5.83
C VAL A 111 -60.11 -18.54 5.65
N MET A 112 -59.58 -19.01 6.77
CA MET A 112 -58.34 -19.77 6.86
C MET A 112 -58.60 -21.27 6.63
N SER A 113 -57.67 -21.94 5.97
CA SER A 113 -57.81 -23.36 5.63
C SER A 113 -56.46 -24.01 5.33
N GLY A 114 -56.31 -25.27 5.75
CA GLY A 114 -55.12 -26.07 5.49
C GLY A 114 -53.94 -25.72 6.40
N THR A 115 -52.75 -26.03 5.93
CA THR A 115 -51.47 -25.69 6.56
C THR A 115 -50.89 -24.45 5.90
N ASP A 116 -50.35 -23.53 6.69
CA ASP A 116 -49.67 -22.31 6.21
C ASP A 116 -50.55 -21.32 5.40
N PRO A 117 -51.68 -20.81 5.95
CA PRO A 117 -52.42 -19.70 5.35
C PRO A 117 -51.67 -18.36 5.56
N SER A 118 -51.18 -17.77 4.47
CA SER A 118 -50.27 -16.61 4.51
C SER A 118 -50.79 -15.40 3.74
N LEU A 119 -50.41 -14.21 4.22
CA LEU A 119 -50.66 -12.90 3.62
C LEU A 119 -49.31 -12.22 3.36
N PHE A 120 -49.13 -11.67 2.16
CA PHE A 120 -47.90 -11.00 1.74
C PHE A 120 -48.16 -9.52 1.51
N GLY A 121 -47.36 -8.67 2.15
CA GLY A 121 -47.47 -7.22 2.01
C GLY A 121 -46.84 -6.70 0.72
N PRO A 122 -47.10 -5.42 0.38
CA PRO A 122 -46.40 -4.76 -0.71
C PRO A 122 -44.92 -4.56 -0.40
N GLY A 123 -44.13 -4.20 -1.41
CA GLY A 123 -42.75 -3.78 -1.21
C GLY A 123 -42.67 -2.47 -0.43
N ILE A 124 -41.83 -2.45 0.60
CA ILE A 124 -41.53 -1.29 1.44
C ILE A 124 -40.02 -0.98 1.41
N GLY A 125 -39.61 0.07 2.10
CA GLY A 125 -38.21 0.49 2.22
C GLY A 125 -38.02 1.29 3.50
N VAL A 126 -38.25 0.64 4.64
CA VAL A 126 -38.18 1.21 5.99
C VAL A 126 -36.87 0.77 6.62
N VAL A 127 -36.09 1.66 7.24
CA VAL A 127 -34.91 1.24 8.00
C VAL A 127 -35.39 0.63 9.32
N SER A 128 -34.80 -0.47 9.77
CA SER A 128 -35.18 -1.17 11.01
C SER A 128 -35.19 -0.24 12.22
N SER A 129 -34.21 0.66 12.32
CA SER A 129 -34.08 1.67 13.36
C SER A 129 -35.18 2.74 13.31
N ASP A 130 -35.80 3.00 12.16
CA ASP A 130 -36.97 3.89 12.06
C ASP A 130 -38.22 3.23 12.70
N SER A 131 -38.41 1.92 12.51
CA SER A 131 -39.61 1.21 12.97
C SER A 131 -39.29 0.00 13.86
N THR A 132 -39.39 0.22 15.16
CA THR A 132 -39.11 -0.77 16.20
C THR A 132 -40.30 -1.67 16.55
N ILE A 133 -41.50 -1.38 16.03
CA ILE A 133 -42.75 -2.05 16.38
C ILE A 133 -43.59 -2.31 15.13
N VAL A 134 -44.14 -3.52 14.99
CA VAL A 134 -45.24 -3.80 14.07
C VAL A 134 -46.54 -4.00 14.86
N GLU A 135 -47.52 -3.13 14.63
CA GLU A 135 -48.86 -3.23 15.20
C GLU A 135 -49.81 -3.90 14.21
N ILE A 136 -50.63 -4.83 14.69
CA ILE A 136 -51.69 -5.48 13.91
C ILE A 136 -52.99 -5.42 14.71
N THR A 137 -54.04 -4.81 14.16
CA THR A 137 -55.39 -4.91 14.71
C THR A 137 -56.13 -6.00 13.96
N MET A 138 -56.48 -7.09 14.63
CA MET A 138 -57.25 -8.18 14.01
C MET A 138 -58.13 -8.95 14.99
N SER A 139 -59.15 -9.59 14.43
CA SER A 139 -60.04 -10.54 15.11
C SER A 139 -59.86 -11.94 14.55
N SER A 140 -59.97 -12.96 15.40
CA SER A 140 -59.96 -14.37 14.98
C SER A 140 -61.01 -15.16 15.76
N ASN A 141 -61.63 -16.14 15.10
CA ASN A 141 -62.42 -17.18 15.75
C ASN A 141 -61.90 -18.60 15.43
N ASP A 142 -60.67 -18.70 14.94
CA ASP A 142 -60.02 -19.98 14.67
C ASP A 142 -59.70 -20.74 15.97
N ALA A 143 -59.63 -22.06 15.91
CA ALA A 143 -59.20 -22.88 17.04
C ALA A 143 -57.68 -22.78 17.28
N ASN A 144 -56.91 -22.35 16.27
CA ASN A 144 -55.48 -22.10 16.38
C ASN A 144 -55.20 -20.66 16.83
N VAL A 145 -54.27 -20.52 17.77
CA VAL A 145 -53.87 -19.25 18.38
C VAL A 145 -52.41 -18.87 18.06
N ALA A 146 -51.67 -19.66 17.28
CA ALA A 146 -50.31 -19.28 16.88
C ALA A 146 -50.36 -18.51 15.55
N SER A 147 -49.99 -17.22 15.60
CA SER A 147 -49.76 -16.37 14.43
C SER A 147 -48.28 -16.03 14.32
N GLN A 148 -47.78 -15.74 13.12
CA GLN A 148 -46.36 -15.48 12.88
C GLN A 148 -46.19 -14.31 11.91
N LEU A 149 -45.34 -13.36 12.28
CA LEU A 149 -44.89 -12.27 11.41
C LEU A 149 -43.53 -12.63 10.84
N PHE A 150 -43.34 -12.41 9.54
CA PHE A 150 -42.09 -12.59 8.82
C PHE A 150 -41.70 -11.28 8.13
N TRP A 151 -40.40 -11.08 7.93
CA TRP A 151 -39.88 -9.95 7.16
C TRP A 151 -38.77 -10.35 6.17
N LYS A 152 -38.46 -9.41 5.28
CA LYS A 152 -37.32 -9.45 4.36
C LYS A 152 -36.49 -8.19 4.54
N VAL A 153 -35.17 -8.32 4.47
CA VAL A 153 -34.25 -7.18 4.39
C VAL A 153 -33.73 -6.99 2.95
N SER A 154 -32.98 -5.93 2.69
CA SER A 154 -32.34 -5.71 1.39
C SER A 154 -31.42 -6.89 1.02
N GLY A 155 -31.51 -7.35 -0.24
CA GLY A 155 -30.78 -8.54 -0.72
C GLY A 155 -31.52 -9.88 -0.58
N ASP A 156 -32.58 -9.97 0.22
CA ASP A 156 -33.30 -11.23 0.42
C ASP A 156 -34.04 -11.73 -0.82
N ALA A 157 -33.80 -12.98 -1.21
CA ALA A 157 -34.52 -13.66 -2.28
C ALA A 157 -35.89 -14.21 -1.84
N SER A 158 -36.08 -14.50 -0.54
CA SER A 158 -37.28 -15.10 0.03
C SER A 158 -37.35 -14.87 1.55
N PHE A 159 -38.55 -14.93 2.14
CA PHE A 159 -38.73 -15.01 3.60
C PHE A 159 -38.03 -16.25 4.19
N SER A 160 -37.68 -16.18 5.48
CA SER A 160 -37.05 -17.29 6.23
C SER A 160 -37.59 -17.38 7.65
N GLU A 161 -37.53 -18.56 8.28
CA GLU A 161 -37.91 -18.76 9.69
C GLU A 161 -37.03 -17.97 10.66
N GLN A 162 -35.79 -17.67 10.28
CA GLN A 162 -34.86 -16.85 11.06
C GLN A 162 -35.39 -15.41 11.20
N ARG A 163 -35.91 -14.83 10.11
CA ARG A 163 -36.55 -13.50 10.10
C ARG A 163 -38.06 -13.61 10.35
N SER A 164 -38.40 -14.14 11.53
CA SER A 164 -39.79 -14.27 11.94
C SER A 164 -39.99 -14.30 13.45
N VAL A 165 -41.16 -13.86 13.90
CA VAL A 165 -41.56 -13.96 15.31
C VAL A 165 -42.99 -14.48 15.45
N VAL A 166 -43.18 -15.41 16.39
CA VAL A 166 -44.47 -16.05 16.68
C VAL A 166 -45.15 -15.36 17.87
N PHE A 167 -46.43 -15.02 17.73
CA PHE A 167 -47.24 -14.37 18.75
C PHE A 167 -48.62 -15.04 18.91
N THR A 168 -49.31 -14.76 20.02
CA THR A 168 -50.51 -15.53 20.44
C THR A 168 -51.84 -14.79 20.23
N LEU A 169 -52.63 -15.36 19.32
CA LEU A 169 -54.10 -15.40 19.22
C LEU A 169 -54.92 -15.17 20.50
N ILE A 170 -55.64 -14.05 20.59
CA ILE A 170 -56.92 -14.00 21.30
C ILE A 170 -58.04 -14.33 20.28
N ASN A 171 -58.69 -15.48 20.45
CA ASN A 171 -59.64 -16.06 19.50
C ASN A 171 -61.11 -16.01 19.95
N ASP A 172 -61.52 -14.87 20.52
CA ASP A 172 -62.90 -14.63 21.00
C ASP A 172 -63.83 -14.03 19.92
N GLY A 173 -63.31 -13.77 18.71
CA GLY A 173 -64.04 -13.12 17.62
C GLY A 173 -64.18 -11.60 17.75
N ALA A 174 -63.56 -10.97 18.74
CA ALA A 174 -63.45 -9.52 18.85
C ALA A 174 -62.13 -9.01 18.22
N PRO A 175 -62.05 -7.74 17.79
CA PRO A 175 -60.79 -7.14 17.37
C PRO A 175 -59.87 -6.87 18.57
N HIS A 176 -58.61 -7.26 18.45
CA HIS A 176 -57.54 -6.99 19.42
C HIS A 176 -56.35 -6.35 18.71
N ILE A 177 -55.60 -5.54 19.45
CA ILE A 177 -54.36 -4.91 18.97
C ILE A 177 -53.18 -5.76 19.46
N TYR A 178 -52.33 -6.17 18.53
CA TYR A 178 -51.10 -6.92 18.78
C TYR A 178 -49.91 -6.03 18.42
N GLN A 179 -49.14 -5.59 19.41
CA GLN A 179 -47.91 -4.82 19.20
C GLN A 179 -46.71 -5.75 19.33
N ILE A 180 -46.00 -5.94 18.23
CA ILE A 180 -44.86 -6.84 18.09
C ILE A 180 -43.59 -6.01 18.22
N GLN A 181 -42.90 -6.14 19.33
CA GLN A 181 -41.63 -5.44 19.62
C GLN A 181 -40.49 -6.12 18.87
N LEU A 182 -39.80 -5.36 18.03
CA LEU A 182 -38.75 -5.87 17.12
C LEU A 182 -37.39 -5.20 17.33
N ALA A 183 -37.31 -4.13 18.13
CA ALA A 183 -36.04 -3.48 18.51
C ALA A 183 -34.99 -4.43 19.11
N ASN A 184 -35.45 -5.52 19.76
CA ASN A 184 -34.59 -6.49 20.43
C ASN A 184 -34.42 -7.79 19.63
N ASP A 185 -34.92 -7.85 18.39
CA ASP A 185 -34.78 -9.00 17.51
C ASP A 185 -33.52 -8.82 16.64
N PRO A 186 -32.47 -9.66 16.79
CA PRO A 186 -31.20 -9.46 16.10
C PRO A 186 -31.27 -9.70 14.59
N ASP A 187 -32.41 -10.18 14.08
CA ASP A 187 -32.64 -10.39 12.66
C ASP A 187 -33.50 -9.26 12.03
N TRP A 188 -33.98 -8.30 12.83
CA TRP A 188 -34.67 -7.06 12.40
C TRP A 188 -33.66 -5.93 12.15
N THR A 189 -32.82 -6.08 11.11
CA THR A 189 -31.72 -5.14 10.80
C THR A 189 -31.78 -4.56 9.38
N GLY A 190 -31.15 -3.41 9.18
CA GLY A 190 -31.01 -2.74 7.90
C GLY A 190 -32.35 -2.32 7.26
N THR A 191 -32.42 -2.26 5.93
CA THR A 191 -33.66 -1.86 5.24
C THR A 191 -34.64 -3.03 5.11
N ILE A 192 -35.76 -2.96 5.83
CA ILE A 192 -36.91 -3.85 5.69
C ILE A 192 -37.60 -3.58 4.34
N THR A 193 -37.76 -4.63 3.53
CA THR A 193 -38.26 -4.56 2.14
C THR A 193 -39.64 -5.18 1.92
N GLN A 194 -40.09 -6.08 2.79
CA GLN A 194 -41.42 -6.70 2.69
C GLN A 194 -41.82 -7.37 4.01
N LEU A 195 -43.11 -7.37 4.33
CA LEU A 195 -43.70 -8.17 5.41
C LEU A 195 -44.52 -9.34 4.87
N ARG A 196 -44.60 -10.42 5.66
CA ARG A 196 -45.57 -11.50 5.50
C ARG A 196 -46.21 -11.75 6.87
N LEU A 197 -47.52 -11.89 6.91
CA LEU A 197 -48.27 -12.28 8.10
C LEU A 197 -48.94 -13.62 7.86
N ASP A 198 -48.73 -14.57 8.76
CA ASP A 198 -49.43 -15.85 8.81
C ASP A 198 -50.41 -15.78 9.99
N PRO A 199 -51.70 -15.50 9.73
CA PRO A 199 -52.63 -15.17 10.82
C PRO A 199 -52.92 -16.37 11.73
N VAL A 200 -52.76 -17.60 11.23
CA VAL A 200 -52.84 -18.85 12.00
C VAL A 200 -51.96 -19.92 11.36
N GLY A 201 -51.17 -20.69 12.11
CA GLY A 201 -50.26 -21.68 11.50
C GLY A 201 -50.94 -22.86 10.78
N VAL A 202 -52.10 -23.31 11.26
CA VAL A 202 -52.91 -24.39 10.66
C VAL A 202 -54.38 -24.13 10.98
N SER A 203 -55.25 -24.22 9.98
CA SER A 203 -56.69 -23.97 10.12
C SER A 203 -57.57 -25.03 9.46
N ASN A 204 -58.80 -25.18 9.97
CA ASN A 204 -59.85 -26.01 9.39
C ASN A 204 -61.16 -25.21 9.16
N GLY A 205 -61.04 -23.94 8.74
CA GLY A 205 -62.18 -23.10 8.34
C GLY A 205 -62.54 -21.96 9.30
N GLY A 206 -61.61 -21.51 10.16
CA GLY A 206 -61.82 -20.31 10.98
C GLY A 206 -61.74 -19.04 10.14
N SER A 207 -62.36 -17.95 10.61
CA SER A 207 -62.27 -16.64 9.97
C SER A 207 -61.37 -15.69 10.76
N VAL A 208 -60.58 -14.92 10.04
CA VAL A 208 -59.80 -13.79 10.55
C VAL A 208 -60.27 -12.53 9.82
N SER A 209 -60.37 -11.41 10.53
CA SER A 209 -60.58 -10.10 9.93
C SER A 209 -59.51 -9.14 10.43
N ILE A 210 -58.79 -8.50 9.50
CA ILE A 210 -57.69 -7.57 9.79
C ILE A 210 -58.19 -6.15 9.56
N ASP A 211 -58.21 -5.36 10.62
CA ASP A 211 -58.59 -3.95 10.62
C ASP A 211 -57.41 -3.08 10.21
N SER A 212 -56.23 -3.31 10.77
CA SER A 212 -55.04 -2.53 10.43
C SER A 212 -53.73 -3.30 10.62
N ILE A 213 -52.70 -2.93 9.84
CA ILE A 213 -51.30 -3.32 10.01
C ILE A 213 -50.47 -2.05 9.92
N ARG A 214 -49.62 -1.75 10.92
CA ARG A 214 -48.81 -0.53 10.96
C ARG A 214 -47.37 -0.83 11.35
N LEU A 215 -46.41 -0.26 10.60
CA LEU A 215 -45.03 -0.10 11.06
C LEU A 215 -44.98 1.19 11.88
N LEU A 216 -44.70 1.04 13.16
CA LEU A 216 -44.67 2.12 14.13
C LEU A 216 -43.23 2.47 14.53
N SER A 217 -42.99 3.76 14.72
CA SER A 217 -41.78 4.35 15.28
C SER A 217 -42.02 4.75 16.74
N THR A 218 -40.98 4.60 17.55
CA THR A 218 -40.91 5.26 18.86
C THR A 218 -40.53 6.72 18.61
N THR A 219 -41.37 7.68 19.01
CA THR A 219 -41.08 9.11 18.76
C THR A 219 -39.79 9.50 19.46
N ILE A 220 -38.78 9.83 18.66
CA ILE A 220 -37.54 10.42 19.15
C ILE A 220 -37.87 11.75 19.84
N SER A 221 -37.45 11.87 21.11
CA SER A 221 -37.63 13.07 21.91
C SER A 221 -36.32 13.87 21.97
N THR A 222 -36.37 15.16 22.26
CA THR A 222 -35.16 15.95 22.53
C THR A 222 -35.15 16.37 24.00
N THR A 223 -34.04 16.16 24.70
CA THR A 223 -33.80 16.70 26.05
C THR A 223 -32.54 17.55 26.06
N THR A 224 -32.58 18.65 26.82
CA THR A 224 -31.50 19.65 26.85
C THR A 224 -31.05 19.85 28.29
N ALA A 225 -29.74 19.87 28.54
CA ALA A 225 -29.22 20.18 29.88
C ALA A 225 -29.56 21.63 30.27
N ILE A 226 -30.06 21.84 31.48
CA ILE A 226 -30.58 23.13 31.96
C ILE A 226 -29.73 23.75 33.08
N GLY A 227 -29.85 25.07 33.25
CA GLY A 227 -29.18 25.81 34.31
C GLY A 227 -27.66 25.84 34.14
N ILE A 228 -26.94 25.14 35.01
CA ILE A 228 -25.48 24.95 34.93
C ILE A 228 -25.11 23.49 34.55
N GLY A 229 -26.10 22.64 34.28
CA GLY A 229 -25.94 21.18 34.24
C GLY A 229 -25.91 20.54 35.63
N GLY A 230 -25.51 19.27 35.69
CA GLY A 230 -25.62 18.39 36.85
C GLY A 230 -25.15 16.97 36.52
N ASP A 231 -25.60 15.97 37.29
CA ASP A 231 -25.36 14.56 36.94
C ASP A 231 -26.37 14.08 35.89
N TRP A 232 -25.94 13.20 34.98
CA TRP A 232 -26.78 12.63 33.93
C TRP A 232 -28.03 11.93 34.49
N HIS A 233 -27.94 11.27 35.65
CA HIS A 233 -29.05 10.53 36.24
C HIS A 233 -29.97 11.41 37.12
N ASP A 234 -29.66 12.69 37.31
CA ASP A 234 -30.56 13.62 38.01
C ASP A 234 -31.61 14.17 37.02
N PRO A 235 -32.92 13.91 37.21
CA PRO A 235 -33.96 14.47 36.34
C PRO A 235 -33.98 16.00 36.30
N ASN A 236 -33.39 16.69 37.30
CA ASN A 236 -33.27 18.14 37.33
C ASN A 236 -32.14 18.70 36.44
N THR A 237 -31.23 17.85 35.94
CA THR A 237 -30.23 18.23 34.95
C THR A 237 -30.86 18.56 33.60
N TRP A 238 -32.05 18.03 33.32
CA TRP A 238 -32.61 17.93 31.97
C TRP A 238 -33.97 18.60 31.80
N SER A 239 -34.24 19.13 30.60
CA SER A 239 -35.52 19.79 30.29
C SER A 239 -36.70 18.84 30.10
N ASN A 240 -36.45 17.60 29.70
CA ASN A 240 -37.48 16.61 29.35
C ASN A 240 -37.17 15.22 29.94
N GLY A 241 -36.71 15.16 31.19
CA GLY A 241 -36.32 13.92 31.85
C GLY A 241 -34.91 13.44 31.49
N VAL A 242 -34.46 12.39 32.20
CA VAL A 242 -33.16 11.74 31.99
C VAL A 242 -33.13 11.11 30.60
N PRO A 243 -32.03 11.26 29.83
CA PRO A 243 -31.88 10.63 28.53
C PRO A 243 -32.03 9.11 28.54
N ASP A 244 -32.52 8.59 27.42
CA ASP A 244 -32.58 7.18 27.06
C ASP A 244 -32.21 7.00 25.58
N GLN A 245 -32.15 5.75 25.11
CA GLN A 245 -31.88 5.37 23.71
C GLN A 245 -32.83 5.99 22.65
N PHE A 246 -33.93 6.63 23.06
CA PHE A 246 -34.89 7.31 22.17
C PHE A 246 -34.80 8.84 22.26
N THR A 247 -33.78 9.37 22.95
CA THR A 247 -33.67 10.79 23.24
C THR A 247 -32.42 11.41 22.60
N GLU A 248 -32.63 12.42 21.75
CA GLU A 248 -31.57 13.34 21.31
C GLU A 248 -31.17 14.25 22.47
N VAL A 249 -29.89 14.23 22.83
CA VAL A 249 -29.34 14.95 23.98
C VAL A 249 -28.58 16.18 23.52
N VAL A 250 -28.93 17.35 24.06
CA VAL A 250 -28.20 18.60 23.83
C VAL A 250 -27.61 19.10 25.14
N ILE A 251 -26.28 19.24 25.18
CA ILE A 251 -25.54 19.89 26.28
C ILE A 251 -25.12 21.28 25.78
N PRO A 252 -25.90 22.34 26.02
CA PRO A 252 -25.64 23.67 25.47
C PRO A 252 -24.45 24.36 26.14
N SER A 253 -23.87 25.34 25.45
CA SER A 253 -22.74 26.11 25.96
C SER A 253 -23.04 26.78 27.31
N GLY A 254 -22.11 26.65 28.25
CA GLY A 254 -22.27 27.12 29.64
C GLY A 254 -22.85 26.09 30.62
N THR A 255 -23.26 24.90 30.15
CA THR A 255 -23.65 23.77 31.02
C THR A 255 -22.55 22.71 31.10
N ALA A 256 -22.52 21.96 32.21
CA ALA A 256 -21.63 20.82 32.40
C ALA A 256 -22.40 19.61 32.92
N VAL A 257 -22.38 18.50 32.18
CA VAL A 257 -23.01 17.22 32.57
C VAL A 257 -21.94 16.23 33.01
N GLN A 258 -22.17 15.61 34.16
CA GLN A 258 -21.31 14.58 34.74
C GLN A 258 -21.93 13.20 34.52
N MET A 259 -21.12 12.24 34.09
CA MET A 259 -21.48 10.84 33.98
C MET A 259 -20.90 10.11 35.20
N SER A 260 -21.64 10.10 36.32
CA SER A 260 -21.22 9.40 37.55
C SER A 260 -21.93 8.07 37.80
N GLY A 261 -23.05 7.79 37.13
CA GLY A 261 -23.76 6.51 37.19
C GLY A 261 -23.05 5.38 36.44
N ALA A 262 -23.76 4.28 36.18
CA ALA A 262 -23.24 3.17 35.37
C ALA A 262 -23.52 3.42 33.89
N ASP A 263 -24.80 3.55 33.52
CA ASP A 263 -25.25 3.53 32.13
C ASP A 263 -25.72 4.89 31.64
N HIS A 264 -25.39 5.27 30.40
CA HIS A 264 -25.70 6.59 29.86
C HIS A 264 -26.18 6.45 28.41
N ASP A 265 -27.48 6.23 28.22
CA ASP A 265 -28.05 5.98 26.89
C ASP A 265 -28.63 7.26 26.27
N SER A 266 -28.44 7.40 24.96
CA SER A 266 -28.97 8.49 24.14
C SER A 266 -29.25 7.99 22.73
N LYS A 267 -30.18 8.60 21.99
CA LYS A 267 -30.25 8.37 20.54
C LYS A 267 -29.07 9.06 19.84
N SER A 268 -28.78 10.29 20.23
CA SER A 268 -27.65 11.09 19.73
C SER A 268 -27.24 12.16 20.73
N LEU A 269 -26.03 12.70 20.59
CA LEU A 269 -25.44 13.59 21.60
C LEU A 269 -24.72 14.80 21.00
N LEU A 270 -25.29 15.99 21.16
CA LEU A 270 -24.69 17.28 20.77
C LEU A 270 -24.06 17.98 21.99
N VAL A 271 -22.74 18.13 21.99
CA VAL A 271 -21.96 18.70 23.10
C VAL A 271 -21.39 20.07 22.73
N GLU A 272 -22.06 21.14 23.17
CA GLU A 272 -21.61 22.54 23.07
C GLU A 272 -21.14 23.12 24.42
N GLY A 273 -21.48 22.43 25.53
CA GLY A 273 -21.03 22.69 26.89
C GLY A 273 -19.87 21.77 27.30
N THR A 274 -20.00 21.09 28.44
CA THR A 274 -19.01 20.10 28.90
C THR A 274 -19.68 18.77 29.22
N LEU A 275 -19.12 17.68 28.69
CA LEU A 275 -19.42 16.31 29.09
C LEU A 275 -18.18 15.74 29.79
N LEU A 276 -18.38 15.18 30.99
CA LEU A 276 -17.30 14.67 31.84
C LEU A 276 -17.64 13.29 32.41
N ALA A 277 -16.88 12.27 32.04
CA ALA A 277 -16.90 11.00 32.76
C ALA A 277 -16.21 11.15 34.11
N VAL A 278 -16.93 10.87 35.20
CA VAL A 278 -16.40 10.97 36.56
C VAL A 278 -16.08 9.57 37.06
N GLU A 279 -14.79 9.24 37.11
CA GLU A 279 -14.34 7.99 37.71
C GLU A 279 -14.63 7.99 39.21
N SER A 280 -15.55 7.12 39.61
CA SER A 280 -16.09 7.05 40.98
C SER A 280 -16.99 5.83 41.11
N GLY A 281 -17.02 5.23 42.31
CA GLY A 281 -17.80 4.03 42.60
C GLY A 281 -16.97 2.75 42.58
N ILE A 282 -17.63 1.62 42.29
CA ILE A 282 -17.02 0.29 42.11
C ILE A 282 -17.67 -0.39 40.88
N THR A 283 -17.82 0.36 39.80
CA THR A 283 -18.59 -0.06 38.61
C THR A 283 -17.97 0.52 37.34
N ASN A 284 -17.85 -0.33 36.32
CA ASN A 284 -17.63 0.10 34.94
C ASN A 284 -18.80 0.96 34.46
N LYS A 285 -18.57 1.78 33.44
CA LYS A 285 -19.54 2.75 32.93
C LYS A 285 -19.66 2.67 31.40
N THR A 286 -20.84 2.98 30.89
CA THR A 286 -21.15 2.96 29.45
C THR A 286 -21.68 4.32 28.99
N LEU A 287 -21.53 4.61 27.70
CA LEU A 287 -22.20 5.67 26.97
C LEU A 287 -22.62 5.13 25.60
N THR A 288 -23.91 5.22 25.29
CA THR A 288 -24.51 4.65 24.07
C THR A 288 -25.15 5.77 23.24
N ALA A 289 -24.84 5.82 21.94
CA ALA A 289 -25.42 6.78 20.98
C ALA A 289 -25.25 6.29 19.54
N ASP A 290 -26.13 6.70 18.61
CA ASP A 290 -25.84 6.60 17.17
C ASP A 290 -24.55 7.38 16.85
N TRP A 291 -24.48 8.62 17.35
CA TRP A 291 -23.37 9.53 17.13
C TRP A 291 -23.24 10.59 18.23
N ILE A 292 -22.02 11.11 18.36
CA ILE A 292 -21.60 12.16 19.29
C ILE A 292 -20.95 13.31 18.51
N LEU A 293 -21.46 14.53 18.66
CA LEU A 293 -20.91 15.73 18.03
C LEU A 293 -20.44 16.74 19.09
N VAL A 294 -19.12 16.89 19.25
CA VAL A 294 -18.51 17.92 20.09
C VAL A 294 -18.36 19.21 19.26
N ASN A 295 -19.27 20.15 19.46
CA ASN A 295 -19.44 21.37 18.67
C ASN A 295 -19.14 22.62 19.53
N GLY A 296 -17.86 22.94 19.70
CA GLY A 296 -17.43 24.05 20.58
C GLY A 296 -17.42 23.74 22.09
N GLY A 297 -17.91 22.57 22.49
CA GLY A 297 -17.84 22.07 23.87
C GLY A 297 -16.56 21.30 24.20
N SER A 298 -16.60 20.51 25.27
CA SER A 298 -15.54 19.54 25.59
C SER A 298 -16.15 18.19 25.97
N PHE A 299 -15.52 17.10 25.52
CA PHE A 299 -15.80 15.76 26.01
C PHE A 299 -14.52 15.20 26.65
N ASN A 300 -14.61 14.90 27.95
CA ASN A 300 -13.48 14.54 28.79
C ASN A 300 -13.75 13.20 29.49
N ILE A 301 -12.84 12.24 29.35
CA ILE A 301 -12.80 10.98 30.10
C ILE A 301 -11.44 10.90 30.78
N GLY A 302 -11.42 11.03 32.10
CA GLY A 302 -10.17 11.20 32.86
C GLY A 302 -9.48 12.54 32.58
N SER A 303 -8.25 12.68 33.07
CA SER A 303 -7.35 13.80 32.81
C SER A 303 -5.89 13.37 33.01
N SER A 304 -4.92 14.10 32.46
CA SER A 304 -3.48 13.82 32.68
C SER A 304 -3.02 13.86 34.15
N ALA A 305 -3.80 14.45 35.06
CA ALA A 305 -3.54 14.48 36.50
C ALA A 305 -4.32 13.44 37.31
N ASN A 306 -5.36 12.85 36.71
CA ASN A 306 -6.21 11.79 37.25
C ASN A 306 -6.80 11.04 36.05
N PRO A 307 -6.06 10.08 35.47
CA PRO A 307 -6.57 9.25 34.39
C PRO A 307 -7.77 8.42 34.87
N TYR A 308 -8.50 7.83 33.93
CA TYR A 308 -9.56 6.86 34.18
C TYR A 308 -8.90 5.47 34.22
N ASP A 309 -8.37 5.06 35.38
CA ASP A 309 -7.42 3.94 35.49
C ASP A 309 -7.78 2.85 36.52
N THR A 310 -8.93 2.97 37.18
CA THR A 310 -9.44 2.01 38.17
C THR A 310 -10.65 1.20 37.71
N HIS A 311 -11.32 1.64 36.63
CA HIS A 311 -12.51 1.01 36.05
C HIS A 311 -12.49 1.11 34.52
N THR A 312 -13.41 0.43 33.84
CA THR A 312 -13.63 0.61 32.39
C THR A 312 -14.71 1.67 32.11
N PHE A 313 -14.48 2.54 31.13
CA PHE A 313 -15.50 3.38 30.49
C PHE A 313 -15.64 2.97 29.02
N THR A 314 -16.83 2.54 28.59
CA THR A 314 -17.09 2.09 27.20
C THR A 314 -18.03 3.05 26.48
N VAL A 315 -17.61 3.61 25.36
CA VAL A 315 -18.49 4.33 24.42
C VAL A 315 -18.84 3.37 23.28
N THR A 316 -20.12 3.13 23.04
CA THR A 316 -20.60 2.37 21.87
C THR A 316 -21.29 3.32 20.89
N LEU A 317 -20.88 3.27 19.62
CA LEU A 317 -21.48 4.03 18.51
C LEU A 317 -22.34 3.08 17.67
N GLU A 318 -23.66 3.27 17.72
CA GLU A 318 -24.68 2.33 17.20
C GLU A 318 -25.32 2.75 15.86
N GLY A 319 -24.74 3.72 15.15
CA GLY A 319 -25.30 4.27 13.93
C GLY A 319 -25.34 3.31 12.74
N ASP A 320 -26.53 2.75 12.44
CA ASP A 320 -26.75 1.73 11.40
C ASP A 320 -26.94 2.29 9.97
N ASN A 321 -27.08 3.62 9.84
CA ASN A 321 -27.31 4.28 8.55
C ASN A 321 -26.13 5.17 8.16
N PRO A 322 -25.00 4.62 7.67
CA PRO A 322 -23.81 5.40 7.38
C PRO A 322 -24.02 6.42 6.24
N SER A 323 -25.15 6.40 5.55
CA SER A 323 -25.55 7.38 4.54
C SER A 323 -26.54 8.43 5.08
N GLN A 324 -26.78 8.48 6.40
CA GLN A 324 -27.63 9.48 7.06
C GLN A 324 -27.16 10.91 6.76
N ASP A 325 -28.10 11.79 6.47
CA ASP A 325 -27.88 13.22 6.37
C ASP A 325 -28.43 13.92 7.63
N LEU A 326 -27.66 14.86 8.18
CA LEU A 326 -28.01 15.67 9.35
C LEU A 326 -27.95 17.16 8.98
N PRO A 327 -28.93 17.68 8.19
CA PRO A 327 -28.83 19.01 7.57
C PRO A 327 -28.82 20.17 8.58
N SER A 328 -29.49 19.99 9.73
CA SER A 328 -29.47 20.93 10.87
C SER A 328 -28.07 21.14 11.43
N LEU A 329 -27.21 20.11 11.36
CA LEU A 329 -25.82 20.13 11.80
C LEU A 329 -24.84 20.40 10.64
N GLY A 330 -25.31 20.46 9.40
CA GLY A 330 -24.45 20.58 8.21
C GLY A 330 -23.52 19.38 8.01
N ILE A 331 -23.99 18.17 8.37
CA ILE A 331 -23.30 16.89 8.19
C ILE A 331 -24.10 16.07 7.17
N SER A 332 -23.41 15.34 6.29
CA SER A 332 -24.03 14.56 5.21
C SER A 332 -23.34 13.21 5.03
N SER A 333 -24.11 12.18 4.70
CA SER A 333 -23.68 10.80 4.48
C SER A 333 -22.75 10.28 5.58
N ASN A 334 -23.17 10.44 6.84
CA ASN A 334 -22.35 10.13 8.00
C ASN A 334 -23.19 9.74 9.23
N ASP A 335 -22.78 8.65 9.87
CA ASP A 335 -23.36 8.08 11.09
C ASP A 335 -22.26 7.28 11.83
N ALA A 336 -22.56 6.72 13.01
CA ALA A 336 -21.61 5.99 13.86
C ALA A 336 -20.34 6.79 14.17
N PHE A 337 -20.47 8.09 14.45
CA PHE A 337 -19.34 9.00 14.58
C PHE A 337 -19.18 9.63 15.96
N LEU A 338 -17.93 9.85 16.37
CA LEU A 338 -17.58 10.91 17.32
C LEU A 338 -16.80 11.99 16.56
N MET A 339 -17.43 13.14 16.35
CA MET A 339 -16.86 14.25 15.58
C MET A 339 -16.57 15.44 16.48
N VAL A 340 -15.42 16.10 16.26
CA VAL A 340 -15.01 17.30 17.01
C VAL A 340 -14.82 18.48 16.06
N ARG A 341 -15.47 19.63 16.33
CA ARG A 341 -15.37 20.85 15.51
C ARG A 341 -15.64 22.13 16.29
N ASN A 342 -15.43 23.28 15.64
CA ASN A 342 -15.83 24.63 16.09
C ASN A 342 -15.28 25.04 17.48
N SER A 343 -13.98 24.83 17.69
CA SER A 343 -13.23 24.94 18.97
C SER A 343 -13.56 23.85 19.99
N GLY A 344 -14.34 22.84 19.62
CA GLY A 344 -14.62 21.67 20.45
C GLY A 344 -13.35 20.89 20.78
N THR A 345 -13.30 20.26 21.96
CA THR A 345 -12.11 19.54 22.45
C THR A 345 -12.44 18.11 22.86
N LEU A 346 -11.48 17.20 22.67
CA LEU A 346 -11.56 15.82 23.11
C LEU A 346 -10.36 15.50 23.99
N SER A 347 -10.60 14.92 25.15
CA SER A 347 -9.58 14.55 26.14
C SER A 347 -9.89 13.19 26.72
N LEU A 348 -9.16 12.17 26.28
CA LEU A 348 -9.24 10.80 26.76
C LEU A 348 -7.92 10.47 27.44
N PHE A 349 -7.97 10.15 28.74
CA PHE A 349 -6.81 9.81 29.55
C PHE A 349 -7.15 8.55 30.36
N GLY A 350 -6.79 7.38 29.85
CA GLY A 350 -6.93 6.09 30.53
C GLY A 350 -5.68 5.67 31.29
N GLY A 351 -5.65 4.42 31.76
CA GLY A 351 -4.49 3.82 32.40
C GLY A 351 -3.31 3.73 31.43
N VAL A 352 -2.17 4.31 31.81
CA VAL A 352 -0.96 4.32 30.98
C VAL A 352 -0.05 3.15 31.38
N GLU A 353 -0.22 2.05 30.67
CA GLU A 353 0.58 0.84 30.79
C GLU A 353 1.61 0.70 29.67
N THR A 354 2.55 -0.24 29.81
CA THR A 354 3.47 -0.65 28.73
C THR A 354 2.66 -1.13 27.53
N SER A 355 2.52 -0.30 26.51
CA SER A 355 1.59 -0.56 25.41
C SER A 355 1.96 -1.78 24.55
N TRP A 356 3.25 -2.04 24.41
CA TRP A 356 3.77 -3.30 23.89
C TRP A 356 5.21 -3.51 24.39
N THR A 357 5.65 -4.76 24.38
CA THR A 357 7.05 -5.14 24.62
C THR A 357 7.40 -6.30 23.67
N GLN A 358 8.41 -7.11 23.99
CA GLN A 358 8.74 -8.32 23.22
C GLN A 358 8.89 -9.52 24.15
N LEU A 359 8.91 -10.72 23.57
CA LEU A 359 9.38 -11.91 24.25
C LEU A 359 10.82 -11.74 24.75
N GLY A 360 11.10 -12.37 25.89
CA GLY A 360 12.43 -12.48 26.51
C GLY A 360 13.00 -13.89 26.45
N THR A 361 12.19 -14.88 26.08
CA THR A 361 12.60 -16.22 25.64
C THR A 361 11.66 -16.71 24.54
N THR A 362 12.12 -17.59 23.66
CA THR A 362 11.25 -18.19 22.62
C THR A 362 10.06 -18.92 23.24
N ALA A 363 8.85 -18.60 22.78
CA ALA A 363 7.61 -19.24 23.22
C ALA A 363 7.20 -20.32 22.22
N SER A 364 7.09 -21.57 22.69
CA SER A 364 6.85 -22.73 21.84
C SER A 364 5.36 -23.04 21.66
N VAL A 365 5.02 -23.63 20.52
CA VAL A 365 3.67 -24.18 20.28
C VAL A 365 3.24 -25.11 21.43
N GLY A 366 2.02 -24.88 21.94
CA GLY A 366 1.45 -25.63 23.06
C GLY A 366 1.83 -25.11 24.46
N GLU A 367 2.64 -24.05 24.59
CA GLU A 367 2.86 -23.39 25.89
C GLU A 367 1.67 -22.51 26.28
N SER A 368 1.32 -22.47 27.57
CA SER A 368 0.22 -21.65 28.12
C SER A 368 0.74 -20.45 28.95
N SER A 369 1.98 -20.05 28.70
CA SER A 369 2.61 -18.89 29.32
C SER A 369 3.76 -18.40 28.46
N ILE A 370 3.94 -17.09 28.38
CA ILE A 370 5.08 -16.43 27.72
C ILE A 370 5.98 -15.77 28.76
N THR A 371 7.26 -15.62 28.45
CA THR A 371 8.19 -14.77 29.23
C THR A 371 8.59 -13.58 28.39
N LEU A 372 8.34 -12.37 28.91
CA LEU A 372 8.64 -11.09 28.27
C LEU A 372 10.08 -10.65 28.55
N LYS A 373 10.63 -9.73 27.75
CA LYS A 373 11.98 -9.16 27.94
C LYS A 373 12.11 -8.28 29.19
N GLU A 374 10.99 -7.82 29.72
CA GLU A 374 10.88 -6.94 30.89
C GLU A 374 9.53 -7.18 31.60
N PRO A 375 9.41 -6.86 32.91
CA PRO A 375 8.15 -7.01 33.62
C PRO A 375 7.13 -5.94 33.19
N VAL A 376 5.85 -6.32 33.18
CA VAL A 376 4.70 -5.46 32.81
C VAL A 376 3.74 -5.32 33.99
N THR A 377 2.81 -4.36 33.89
CA THR A 377 1.76 -4.12 34.89
C THR A 377 0.38 -4.66 34.50
N TRP A 378 0.24 -5.20 33.28
CA TRP A 378 -1.01 -5.68 32.68
C TRP A 378 -1.87 -6.53 33.63
N ASP A 379 -3.17 -6.32 33.56
CA ASP A 379 -4.14 -6.88 34.48
C ASP A 379 -4.65 -8.27 34.06
N ILE A 380 -5.24 -8.98 35.03
CA ILE A 380 -5.87 -10.28 34.76
C ILE A 380 -7.21 -10.04 34.07
N GLY A 381 -7.36 -10.55 32.85
CA GLY A 381 -8.51 -10.35 31.98
C GLY A 381 -8.21 -9.55 30.71
N ASP A 382 -7.06 -8.87 30.64
CA ASP A 382 -6.65 -8.13 29.44
C ASP A 382 -6.37 -9.07 28.26
N GLU A 383 -6.67 -8.59 27.06
CA GLU A 383 -6.27 -9.24 25.81
C GLU A 383 -4.93 -8.68 25.31
N ILE A 384 -4.04 -9.59 24.92
CA ILE A 384 -2.76 -9.30 24.26
C ILE A 384 -2.72 -9.93 22.87
N VAL A 385 -1.92 -9.36 21.97
CA VAL A 385 -1.53 -9.97 20.68
C VAL A 385 -0.04 -10.31 20.69
N ILE A 386 0.32 -11.49 20.16
CA ILE A 386 1.71 -11.92 19.98
C ILE A 386 1.99 -11.95 18.47
N ALA A 387 3.05 -11.27 18.03
CA ALA A 387 3.41 -11.14 16.62
C ALA A 387 3.93 -12.46 16.01
N SER A 388 3.70 -12.66 14.70
CA SER A 388 4.39 -13.71 13.93
C SER A 388 5.90 -13.40 13.86
N THR A 389 6.75 -14.42 13.81
CA THR A 389 8.19 -14.27 13.49
C THR A 389 8.59 -14.95 12.17
N THR A 390 7.61 -15.33 11.34
CA THR A 390 7.79 -16.03 10.07
C THR A 390 7.26 -15.22 8.88
N PHE A 391 7.23 -15.83 7.67
CA PHE A 391 6.68 -15.20 6.47
C PHE A 391 5.14 -15.04 6.49
N ASP A 392 4.42 -15.77 7.34
CA ASP A 392 2.96 -15.71 7.41
C ASP A 392 2.53 -14.82 8.58
N MET A 393 1.87 -13.70 8.28
CA MET A 393 1.39 -12.77 9.30
C MET A 393 0.23 -13.34 10.13
N ASN A 394 -0.47 -14.36 9.62
CA ASN A 394 -1.63 -14.97 10.29
C ASN A 394 -1.21 -15.98 11.37
N GLU A 395 0.09 -16.18 11.59
CA GLU A 395 0.63 -16.83 12.79
C GLU A 395 0.62 -15.89 14.01
N ALA A 396 0.31 -14.60 13.85
CA ALA A 396 0.03 -13.71 14.97
C ALA A 396 -1.30 -14.09 15.65
N GLU A 397 -1.31 -14.24 16.97
CA GLU A 397 -2.48 -14.71 17.73
C GLU A 397 -2.73 -13.94 19.03
N THR A 398 -4.01 -13.78 19.40
CA THR A 398 -4.43 -13.11 20.64
C THR A 398 -4.67 -14.07 21.79
N ARG A 399 -4.50 -13.61 23.02
CA ARG A 399 -4.72 -14.37 24.26
C ARG A 399 -5.21 -13.47 25.39
N THR A 400 -5.98 -14.05 26.30
CA THR A 400 -6.39 -13.38 27.53
C THR A 400 -5.44 -13.72 28.68
N ILE A 401 -5.02 -12.70 29.43
CA ILE A 401 -4.15 -12.86 30.59
C ILE A 401 -4.92 -13.51 31.75
N THR A 402 -4.41 -14.61 32.28
CA THR A 402 -4.97 -15.29 33.46
C THR A 402 -4.18 -15.02 34.75
N ASN A 403 -2.91 -14.62 34.64
CA ASN A 403 -2.02 -14.27 35.76
C ASN A 403 -0.74 -13.61 35.24
N VAL A 404 -0.09 -12.75 36.03
CA VAL A 404 1.23 -12.17 35.74
C VAL A 404 2.16 -12.37 36.93
N VAL A 405 3.37 -12.89 36.69
CA VAL A 405 4.39 -13.12 37.74
C VAL A 405 5.76 -12.67 37.23
N GLY A 406 6.12 -11.43 37.57
CA GLY A 406 7.39 -10.83 37.14
C GLY A 406 7.39 -10.58 35.63
N GLN A 407 8.15 -11.37 34.88
CA GLN A 407 8.20 -11.30 33.42
C GLN A 407 7.32 -12.36 32.74
N THR A 408 6.71 -13.28 33.51
CA THR A 408 5.92 -14.38 32.95
C THR A 408 4.43 -14.04 32.97
N VAL A 409 3.80 -14.08 31.80
CA VAL A 409 2.36 -13.90 31.59
C VAL A 409 1.74 -15.26 31.31
N PHE A 410 0.67 -15.61 32.02
CA PHE A 410 -0.07 -16.86 31.84
C PHE A 410 -1.30 -16.63 30.96
N LEU A 411 -1.57 -17.57 30.07
CA LEU A 411 -2.57 -17.44 29.00
C LEU A 411 -3.81 -18.30 29.29
N ASP A 412 -4.95 -17.90 28.77
CA ASP A 412 -6.21 -18.65 28.82
C ASP A 412 -6.16 -19.95 27.98
N ALA A 413 -5.44 -19.91 26.85
CA ALA A 413 -5.27 -21.03 25.93
C ALA A 413 -3.79 -21.24 25.54
N PRO A 414 -3.34 -22.49 25.30
CA PRO A 414 -2.00 -22.77 24.77
C PRO A 414 -1.76 -22.13 23.40
N LEU A 415 -0.53 -21.72 23.10
CA LEU A 415 -0.13 -21.17 21.80
C LEU A 415 -0.31 -22.18 20.65
N THR A 416 -0.69 -21.68 19.48
CA THR A 416 -0.86 -22.43 18.23
C THR A 416 0.43 -22.45 17.43
N TYR A 417 1.21 -21.36 17.49
CA TYR A 417 2.46 -21.18 16.76
C TYR A 417 3.67 -21.07 17.70
N THR A 418 4.86 -21.04 17.13
CA THR A 418 6.11 -20.78 17.87
C THR A 418 6.54 -19.36 17.55
N HIS A 419 6.80 -18.57 18.59
CA HIS A 419 7.17 -17.17 18.48
C HIS A 419 8.60 -17.00 18.99
N TYR A 420 9.52 -16.61 18.11
CA TYR A 420 10.93 -16.45 18.47
C TYR A 420 11.11 -15.35 19.52
N GLY A 421 12.01 -15.57 20.48
CA GLY A 421 12.14 -14.70 21.66
C GLY A 421 13.54 -14.59 22.26
N GLU A 422 14.58 -15.08 21.56
CA GLU A 422 15.98 -14.92 21.98
C GLU A 422 16.67 -13.75 21.24
N LEU A 423 17.76 -13.23 21.81
CA LEU A 423 18.55 -12.13 21.24
C LEU A 423 19.87 -12.67 20.66
N GLN A 424 20.11 -12.46 19.36
CA GLN A 424 21.27 -13.03 18.66
C GLN A 424 22.43 -12.03 18.56
N ASN A 425 23.66 -12.55 18.57
CA ASN A 425 24.89 -11.75 18.52
C ASN A 425 25.86 -12.30 17.46
N TYR A 426 26.28 -11.45 16.53
CA TYR A 426 27.18 -11.78 15.42
C TYR A 426 28.47 -10.95 15.51
N ASP A 427 29.61 -11.59 15.80
CA ASP A 427 30.91 -10.92 15.90
C ASP A 427 31.61 -10.88 14.53
N ASN A 428 31.92 -9.69 14.04
CA ASN A 428 32.57 -9.51 12.74
C ASN A 428 34.07 -9.86 12.72
N GLY A 429 34.65 -10.28 13.85
CA GLY A 429 36.07 -10.60 14.00
C GLY A 429 37.00 -9.39 13.93
N LYS A 430 36.46 -8.18 13.80
CA LYS A 430 37.16 -6.89 13.77
C LYS A 430 36.81 -6.00 14.98
N GLY A 431 36.05 -6.51 15.95
CA GLY A 431 35.69 -5.82 17.18
C GLY A 431 34.32 -5.14 17.19
N THR A 432 33.48 -5.39 16.18
CA THR A 432 32.06 -5.03 16.20
C THR A 432 31.23 -6.28 16.40
N VAL A 433 30.40 -6.30 17.44
CA VAL A 433 29.33 -7.29 17.60
C VAL A 433 28.03 -6.64 17.15
N TYR A 434 27.36 -7.28 16.20
CA TYR A 434 26.03 -6.89 15.74
C TYR A 434 24.98 -7.66 16.54
N GLU A 435 24.13 -6.92 17.22
CA GLU A 435 22.90 -7.46 17.81
C GLU A 435 21.84 -7.60 16.73
N LEU A 436 21.19 -8.76 16.67
CA LEU A 436 20.03 -9.05 15.84
C LEU A 436 18.87 -9.43 16.76
N ASP A 437 17.82 -8.61 16.71
CA ASP A 437 16.63 -8.77 17.52
C ASP A 437 15.42 -9.05 16.61
N GLU A 438 15.04 -10.33 16.56
CA GLU A 438 13.87 -10.88 15.87
C GLU A 438 12.78 -11.32 16.86
N ARG A 439 12.86 -10.87 18.12
CA ARG A 439 11.96 -11.33 19.19
C ARG A 439 10.56 -10.78 18.97
N ALA A 440 9.57 -11.67 18.93
CA ALA A 440 8.18 -11.34 18.71
C ALA A 440 7.69 -10.25 19.66
N GLU A 441 7.06 -9.22 19.09
CA GLU A 441 6.35 -8.20 19.82
C GLU A 441 5.11 -8.77 20.51
N VAL A 442 4.82 -8.26 21.70
CA VAL A 442 3.63 -8.59 22.48
C VAL A 442 2.93 -7.28 22.83
N GLY A 443 1.78 -7.02 22.22
CA GLY A 443 1.02 -5.77 22.36
C GLY A 443 -0.21 -5.93 23.24
N LEU A 444 -0.48 -4.93 24.08
CA LEU A 444 -1.69 -4.85 24.90
C LEU A 444 -2.84 -4.26 24.06
N LEU A 445 -3.94 -5.01 23.94
CA LEU A 445 -5.14 -4.60 23.20
C LEU A 445 -6.20 -3.98 24.12
N SER A 446 -6.36 -4.47 25.35
CA SER A 446 -7.33 -3.92 26.31
C SER A 446 -6.89 -2.56 26.87
N ARG A 447 -7.84 -1.64 27.07
CA ARG A 447 -7.62 -0.37 27.79
C ARG A 447 -8.82 -0.02 28.68
N SER A 448 -8.58 0.84 29.67
CA SER A 448 -9.64 1.30 30.59
C SER A 448 -10.65 2.26 29.94
N ILE A 449 -10.27 2.99 28.90
CA ILE A 449 -11.22 3.72 28.04
C ILE A 449 -11.38 2.93 26.75
N LYS A 450 -12.59 2.48 26.43
CA LYS A 450 -12.91 1.81 25.17
C LYS A 450 -13.90 2.65 24.38
N ILE A 451 -13.64 2.83 23.09
CA ILE A 451 -14.58 3.37 22.11
C ILE A 451 -14.76 2.30 21.04
N GLN A 452 -16.00 1.97 20.71
CA GLN A 452 -16.30 0.87 19.80
C GLN A 452 -17.48 1.14 18.88
N GLY A 453 -17.47 0.47 17.72
CA GLY A 453 -18.71 0.12 17.04
C GLY A 453 -19.50 -0.92 17.85
N ASP A 454 -20.73 -1.17 17.41
CA ASP A 454 -21.65 -2.12 18.04
C ASP A 454 -21.29 -3.61 17.73
N ALA A 455 -22.26 -4.50 17.93
CA ALA A 455 -22.11 -5.92 17.58
C ALA A 455 -22.28 -6.18 16.07
N ASP A 456 -23.23 -5.49 15.42
CA ASP A 456 -23.60 -5.74 14.02
C ASP A 456 -22.57 -5.20 13.03
N SER A 457 -21.73 -4.24 13.47
CA SER A 457 -20.48 -3.79 12.84
C SER A 457 -19.65 -4.92 12.23
N THR A 458 -19.63 -6.11 12.86
CA THR A 458 -18.91 -7.30 12.36
C THR A 458 -19.51 -7.94 11.10
N THR A 459 -20.82 -7.77 10.92
CA THR A 459 -21.62 -8.36 9.85
C THR A 459 -21.79 -7.39 8.68
N ASP A 460 -22.06 -6.11 8.94
CA ASP A 460 -22.27 -5.09 7.92
C ASP A 460 -21.00 -4.30 7.53
N GLY A 461 -19.99 -4.26 8.41
CA GLY A 461 -18.76 -3.49 8.25
C GLY A 461 -18.90 -2.01 8.61
N ILE A 462 -19.92 -1.61 9.37
CA ILE A 462 -20.22 -0.23 9.76
C ILE A 462 -19.72 0.00 11.20
N GLY A 463 -18.40 0.06 11.37
CA GLY A 463 -17.80 0.40 12.66
C GLY A 463 -17.88 1.89 13.01
N GLY A 464 -17.69 2.20 14.29
CA GLY A 464 -17.59 3.56 14.78
C GLY A 464 -16.37 4.31 14.23
N HIS A 465 -16.39 5.64 14.12
CA HIS A 465 -15.21 6.41 13.66
C HIS A 465 -15.03 7.76 14.37
N LEU A 466 -13.77 8.20 14.47
CA LEU A 466 -13.41 9.50 15.08
C LEU A 466 -13.00 10.49 13.99
N MET A 467 -13.59 11.69 13.97
CA MET A 467 -13.28 12.73 12.97
C MET A 467 -13.01 14.10 13.59
N PHE A 468 -11.80 14.61 13.37
CA PHE A 468 -11.36 15.92 13.86
C PHE A 468 -11.29 16.91 12.69
N MET A 469 -12.25 17.83 12.65
CA MET A 469 -12.44 18.80 11.56
C MET A 469 -11.42 19.95 11.62
N PRO A 470 -11.23 20.76 10.56
CA PRO A 470 -10.27 21.86 10.56
C PRO A 470 -10.47 22.89 11.68
N SER A 471 -11.70 23.04 12.17
CA SER A 471 -12.06 23.96 13.25
C SER A 471 -12.04 23.34 14.66
N SER A 472 -11.61 22.09 14.89
CA SER A 472 -11.48 21.56 16.26
C SER A 472 -10.50 22.39 17.11
N GLY A 473 -10.68 22.35 18.43
CA GLY A 473 -9.63 22.63 19.41
C GLY A 473 -8.71 21.43 19.59
N ALA A 474 -8.01 21.38 20.73
CA ALA A 474 -7.07 20.31 21.06
C ALA A 474 -7.72 18.91 21.10
N ILE A 475 -7.01 17.94 20.51
CA ILE A 475 -7.34 16.51 20.51
C ILE A 475 -6.25 15.75 21.27
N GLN A 476 -6.62 15.17 22.41
CA GLN A 476 -5.70 14.47 23.29
C GLN A 476 -6.26 13.10 23.62
N ILE A 477 -5.60 12.04 23.15
CA ILE A 477 -5.96 10.66 23.39
C ILE A 477 -4.74 9.94 23.95
N ASP A 478 -4.84 9.44 25.18
CA ASP A 478 -3.81 8.68 25.89
C ASP A 478 -4.47 7.49 26.61
N GLY A 479 -4.09 6.26 26.29
CA GLY A 479 -4.60 5.07 26.99
C GLY A 479 -6.03 4.67 26.61
N ALA A 480 -6.42 4.77 25.33
CA ALA A 480 -7.74 4.37 24.83
C ALA A 480 -7.68 3.18 23.85
N GLU A 481 -8.67 2.28 23.93
CA GLU A 481 -8.92 1.17 23.01
C GLU A 481 -9.98 1.57 21.97
N LEU A 482 -9.72 1.26 20.71
CA LEU A 482 -10.58 1.50 19.56
C LEU A 482 -10.90 0.15 18.89
N TYR A 483 -12.12 -0.34 19.06
CA TYR A 483 -12.52 -1.71 18.70
C TYR A 483 -13.73 -1.74 17.77
N HIS A 484 -13.78 -2.60 16.75
CA HIS A 484 -14.85 -2.56 15.74
C HIS A 484 -15.01 -1.15 15.12
N MET A 485 -13.89 -0.49 14.81
CA MET A 485 -13.86 0.90 14.32
C MET A 485 -13.53 0.97 12.82
N GLY A 486 -13.90 2.08 12.19
CA GLY A 486 -13.80 2.33 10.75
C GLY A 486 -14.96 1.71 9.97
N GLN A 487 -15.30 2.26 8.80
CA GLN A 487 -16.39 1.73 7.95
C GLN A 487 -15.82 1.18 6.66
N LYS A 488 -16.10 -0.10 6.38
CA LYS A 488 -15.60 -0.85 5.22
C LYS A 488 -15.97 -0.15 3.91
N SER A 489 -15.06 -0.13 2.93
CA SER A 489 -15.27 0.45 1.60
C SER A 489 -15.68 1.95 1.57
N ARG A 490 -15.50 2.69 2.69
CA ARG A 490 -15.93 4.10 2.80
C ARG A 490 -14.78 5.03 3.13
N VAL A 491 -14.49 5.96 2.22
CA VAL A 491 -13.47 7.02 2.40
C VAL A 491 -13.82 7.89 3.63
N ALA A 492 -12.79 8.34 4.36
CA ALA A 492 -12.91 9.23 5.51
C ALA A 492 -13.70 8.68 6.70
N ARG A 493 -13.76 7.35 6.89
CA ARG A 493 -14.44 6.67 8.01
C ARG A 493 -13.46 5.71 8.70
N TYR A 494 -12.65 6.26 9.61
CA TYR A 494 -11.47 5.59 10.17
C TYR A 494 -11.45 5.68 11.72
N PRO A 495 -10.81 4.74 12.43
CA PRO A 495 -10.72 4.77 13.90
C PRO A 495 -10.15 6.08 14.44
N VAL A 496 -9.20 6.72 13.74
CA VAL A 496 -8.69 8.06 14.05
C VAL A 496 -8.49 8.84 12.75
N HIS A 497 -9.10 10.02 12.61
CA HIS A 497 -8.97 10.86 11.40
C HIS A 497 -8.89 12.36 11.70
N TRP A 498 -7.73 12.97 11.44
CA TRP A 498 -7.63 14.43 11.29
C TRP A 498 -7.91 14.82 9.83
N HIS A 499 -9.03 15.52 9.61
CA HIS A 499 -9.49 15.86 8.27
C HIS A 499 -9.15 17.31 7.89
N LEU A 500 -8.18 17.48 6.98
CA LEU A 500 -7.72 18.77 6.43
C LEU A 500 -7.32 19.79 7.52
N ALA A 501 -6.72 19.30 8.60
CA ALA A 501 -6.72 20.00 9.88
C ALA A 501 -5.60 21.04 10.05
N GLY A 502 -4.66 21.12 9.11
CA GLY A 502 -3.55 22.08 9.11
C GLY A 502 -2.49 21.79 10.19
N ASP A 503 -1.88 22.83 10.75
CA ASP A 503 -0.96 22.69 11.88
C ASP A 503 -1.70 22.29 13.16
N ARG A 504 -1.35 21.11 13.70
CA ARG A 504 -1.91 20.53 14.91
C ARG A 504 -0.84 20.23 15.96
N THR A 505 0.16 21.10 16.05
CA THR A 505 1.15 21.12 17.14
C THR A 505 0.47 21.05 18.50
N GLY A 506 0.53 19.89 19.16
CA GLY A 506 -0.05 19.64 20.48
C GLY A 506 -1.20 18.62 20.50
N ASP A 507 -1.75 18.25 19.34
CA ASP A 507 -2.65 17.09 19.20
C ASP A 507 -1.83 15.78 19.24
N TYR A 508 -2.38 14.74 19.86
CA TYR A 508 -1.73 13.42 19.90
C TYR A 508 -2.68 12.24 20.12
N VAL A 509 -2.21 11.07 19.68
CA VAL A 509 -2.69 9.75 20.09
C VAL A 509 -1.51 8.99 20.71
N LYS A 510 -1.69 8.50 21.93
CA LYS A 510 -0.67 7.86 22.77
C LYS A 510 -1.23 6.61 23.43
N ASN A 511 -0.38 5.59 23.58
CA ASN A 511 -0.70 4.38 24.36
C ASN A 511 -2.05 3.74 24.00
N THR A 512 -2.44 3.84 22.74
CA THR A 512 -3.77 3.47 22.25
C THR A 512 -3.70 2.16 21.49
N SER A 513 -4.71 1.32 21.65
CA SER A 513 -4.92 0.14 20.82
C SER A 513 -6.01 0.41 19.79
N ILE A 514 -5.83 -0.05 18.56
CA ILE A 514 -6.80 -0.02 17.47
C ILE A 514 -6.89 -1.44 16.93
N HIS A 515 -8.01 -2.14 17.09
CA HIS A 515 -8.09 -3.53 16.64
C HIS A 515 -9.46 -3.96 16.12
N ARG A 516 -9.44 -4.98 15.25
CA ARG A 516 -10.60 -5.41 14.44
C ARG A 516 -11.18 -4.23 13.66
N SER A 517 -10.32 -3.49 12.95
CA SER A 517 -10.76 -2.30 12.22
C SER A 517 -11.18 -2.66 10.79
N PHE A 518 -12.40 -2.26 10.44
CA PHE A 518 -12.93 -2.47 9.09
C PHE A 518 -12.33 -1.50 8.05
N ASN A 519 -11.53 -0.50 8.46
CA ASN A 519 -10.89 0.45 7.55
C ASN A 519 -9.75 1.28 8.22
N ARG A 520 -8.50 1.07 7.77
CA ARG A 520 -7.25 1.73 8.22
C ARG A 520 -7.04 1.69 9.76
N ALA A 521 -6.14 2.52 10.28
CA ALA A 521 -5.97 2.70 11.73
C ALA A 521 -5.93 4.19 12.11
N VAL A 522 -4.86 4.89 11.72
CA VAL A 522 -4.67 6.32 12.02
C VAL A 522 -4.43 7.10 10.74
N VAL A 523 -5.32 8.06 10.46
CA VAL A 523 -5.29 8.85 9.23
C VAL A 523 -5.00 10.31 9.52
N ILE A 524 -3.95 10.81 8.87
CA ILE A 524 -3.54 12.22 8.87
C ILE A 524 -3.76 12.74 7.45
N HIS A 525 -4.75 13.60 7.28
CA HIS A 525 -5.15 14.14 5.97
C HIS A 525 -4.93 15.65 5.93
N ALA A 526 -4.00 16.11 5.08
CA ALA A 526 -3.51 17.49 4.99
C ALA A 526 -3.32 18.18 6.35
N THR A 527 -2.70 17.43 7.26
CA THR A 527 -2.49 17.78 8.67
C THR A 527 -1.01 17.63 9.03
N HIS A 528 -0.53 18.45 9.96
CA HIS A 528 0.89 18.64 10.25
C HIS A 528 1.15 18.64 11.77
N ASN A 529 2.37 18.26 12.16
CA ASN A 529 2.86 18.33 13.55
C ASN A 529 2.07 17.51 14.61
N VAL A 530 1.34 16.48 14.20
CA VAL A 530 0.67 15.52 15.12
C VAL A 530 1.68 14.50 15.65
N LEU A 531 1.51 14.07 16.90
CA LEU A 531 2.27 12.98 17.52
C LEU A 531 1.41 11.70 17.65
N VAL A 532 1.89 10.61 17.06
CA VAL A 532 1.34 9.25 17.20
C VAL A 532 2.41 8.39 17.86
N GLU A 533 2.18 7.94 19.09
CA GLU A 533 3.22 7.31 19.91
C GLU A 533 2.70 6.09 20.68
N GLN A 534 3.49 5.02 20.76
CA GLN A 534 3.14 3.79 21.51
C GLN A 534 1.76 3.22 21.16
N THR A 535 1.29 3.44 19.93
CA THR A 535 -0.01 2.95 19.45
C THR A 535 0.15 1.53 18.89
N VAL A 536 -0.77 0.62 19.22
CA VAL A 536 -0.84 -0.74 18.68
C VAL A 536 -2.01 -0.83 17.71
N ALA A 537 -1.76 -1.14 16.43
CA ALA A 537 -2.79 -1.39 15.43
C ALA A 537 -2.77 -2.87 15.02
N TYR A 538 -3.83 -3.63 15.27
CA TYR A 538 -3.92 -5.06 14.99
C TYR A 538 -5.16 -5.40 14.15
N ASP A 539 -4.99 -6.17 13.07
CA ASP A 539 -6.09 -6.68 12.24
C ASP A 539 -6.96 -5.54 11.68
N HIS A 540 -6.41 -4.83 10.69
CA HIS A 540 -7.06 -3.71 10.02
C HIS A 540 -7.06 -3.86 8.49
N ILE A 541 -8.12 -3.40 7.84
CA ILE A 541 -8.26 -3.45 6.37
C ILE A 541 -7.62 -2.22 5.72
N GLY A 542 -6.81 -2.44 4.68
CA GLY A 542 -6.11 -1.38 3.95
C GLY A 542 -4.95 -0.77 4.74
N SER A 543 -4.25 0.17 4.09
CA SER A 543 -3.04 0.80 4.66
C SER A 543 -3.32 1.53 5.98
N GLY A 544 -2.51 1.27 7.01
CA GLY A 544 -2.86 1.48 8.44
C GLY A 544 -2.58 2.88 8.99
N TYR A 545 -1.31 3.20 9.23
CA TYR A 545 -0.84 4.55 9.57
C TYR A 545 -0.65 5.32 8.27
N PHE A 546 -1.53 6.27 7.99
CA PHE A 546 -1.80 6.71 6.63
C PHE A 546 -1.70 8.23 6.46
N LEU A 547 -0.78 8.67 5.60
CA LEU A 547 -0.68 10.05 5.11
C LEU A 547 -1.45 10.17 3.78
N GLU A 548 -2.49 10.99 3.73
CA GLU A 548 -3.51 10.88 2.67
C GLU A 548 -3.24 11.70 1.40
N ASN A 549 -2.64 12.89 1.47
CA ASN A 549 -2.58 13.83 0.33
C ASN A 549 -1.17 14.24 -0.11
N ALA A 550 -0.13 13.66 0.50
CA ALA A 550 1.29 13.95 0.22
C ALA A 550 1.75 15.38 0.56
N VAL A 551 1.03 16.05 1.45
CA VAL A 551 1.35 17.41 1.97
C VAL A 551 1.57 17.42 3.47
N GLU A 552 1.29 16.30 4.13
CA GLU A 552 1.47 16.07 5.56
C GLU A 552 2.95 16.14 5.93
N THR A 553 3.33 17.04 6.84
CA THR A 553 4.71 17.28 7.25
C THR A 553 4.83 17.50 8.76
N GLY A 554 6.02 17.26 9.32
CA GLY A 554 6.33 17.44 10.74
C GLY A 554 5.65 16.45 11.69
N ASN A 555 4.88 15.49 11.18
CA ASN A 555 4.21 14.47 12.01
C ASN A 555 5.23 13.45 12.53
N LYS A 556 4.94 12.88 13.70
CA LYS A 556 5.87 12.06 14.47
C LYS A 556 5.23 10.73 14.82
N PHE A 557 5.82 9.65 14.34
CA PHE A 557 5.43 8.28 14.61
C PHE A 557 6.55 7.62 15.43
N TYR A 558 6.34 7.47 16.73
CA TYR A 558 7.34 6.93 17.65
C TYR A 558 6.86 5.65 18.33
N TYR A 559 7.62 4.56 18.22
CA TYR A 559 7.36 3.30 18.92
C TYR A 559 5.95 2.73 18.70
N ASN A 560 5.37 2.89 17.50
CA ASN A 560 4.09 2.29 17.16
C ASN A 560 4.27 0.87 16.62
N LEU A 561 3.32 -0.02 16.89
CA LEU A 561 3.31 -1.41 16.46
C LEU A 561 2.09 -1.66 15.58
N GLY A 562 2.31 -1.88 14.28
CA GLY A 562 1.25 -2.34 13.37
C GLY A 562 1.42 -3.83 13.07
N LEU A 563 0.36 -4.63 13.21
CA LEU A 563 0.35 -6.06 12.89
C LEU A 563 -0.87 -6.42 12.04
N VAL A 564 -0.69 -7.37 11.12
CA VAL A 564 -1.77 -7.96 10.31
C VAL A 564 -2.58 -6.89 9.55
N THR A 565 -1.87 -6.06 8.79
CA THR A 565 -2.43 -5.21 7.73
C THR A 565 -3.02 -6.10 6.63
N ARG A 566 -4.34 -6.03 6.42
CA ARG A 566 -5.02 -6.83 5.41
C ARG A 566 -5.25 -6.07 4.11
N GLU A 567 -5.07 -6.79 3.01
CA GLU A 567 -5.66 -6.43 1.72
C GLU A 567 -7.20 -6.34 1.85
N PRO A 568 -7.86 -5.27 1.37
CA PRO A 568 -9.30 -5.28 1.15
C PRO A 568 -9.66 -6.31 0.07
N VAL A 569 -10.89 -6.84 0.11
CA VAL A 569 -11.40 -7.67 -1.00
C VAL A 569 -11.54 -6.79 -2.25
N VAL A 570 -11.27 -7.33 -3.44
CA VAL A 570 -11.41 -6.58 -4.70
C VAL A 570 -12.87 -6.09 -4.86
N GLY A 571 -13.03 -4.79 -5.02
CA GLY A 571 -14.31 -4.05 -4.98
C GLY A 571 -14.62 -3.38 -3.64
N GLU A 572 -13.84 -3.65 -2.59
CA GLU A 572 -13.90 -3.01 -1.27
C GLU A 572 -12.75 -2.02 -1.01
N GLU A 573 -11.77 -1.94 -1.92
CA GLU A 573 -10.68 -0.97 -1.80
C GLU A 573 -11.18 0.48 -1.93
N ILE A 574 -10.69 1.34 -1.04
CA ILE A 574 -10.96 2.79 -1.11
C ILE A 574 -9.89 3.56 -1.90
N LEU A 575 -8.74 2.95 -2.17
CA LEU A 575 -7.72 3.43 -3.09
C LEU A 575 -7.15 2.27 -3.92
N PRO A 576 -6.80 2.47 -5.21
CA PRO A 576 -6.17 1.44 -6.04
C PRO A 576 -4.83 0.91 -5.48
N THR A 577 -4.15 1.67 -4.62
CA THR A 577 -2.91 1.26 -3.94
C THR A 577 -3.13 0.31 -2.77
N ASP A 578 -4.33 0.22 -2.21
CA ASP A 578 -4.62 -0.76 -1.14
C ASP A 578 -4.70 -2.20 -1.69
N LEU A 579 -4.88 -2.40 -3.00
CA LEU A 579 -4.60 -3.67 -3.69
C LEU A 579 -3.19 -3.70 -4.29
N GLY A 580 -2.79 -2.57 -4.91
CA GLY A 580 -1.52 -2.42 -5.61
C GLY A 580 -1.38 -3.33 -6.85
N PRO A 581 -0.24 -3.24 -7.58
CA PRO A 581 -0.08 -3.91 -8.87
C PRO A 581 0.48 -5.34 -8.76
N LYS A 582 0.68 -5.88 -7.54
CA LYS A 582 1.23 -7.22 -7.27
C LYS A 582 2.54 -7.53 -8.00
N GLN A 583 3.47 -6.57 -7.98
CA GLN A 583 4.80 -6.68 -8.57
C GLN A 583 5.87 -6.91 -7.50
N PHE A 584 6.99 -7.53 -7.88
CA PHE A 584 8.17 -7.71 -7.01
C PHE A 584 8.74 -6.41 -6.41
N GLN A 585 8.39 -5.26 -6.99
CA GLN A 585 8.81 -3.93 -6.59
C GLN A 585 7.73 -3.12 -5.85
N ILE A 586 6.46 -3.49 -6.00
CA ILE A 586 5.30 -2.73 -5.52
C ILE A 586 4.15 -3.74 -5.36
N SER A 587 3.75 -4.07 -4.14
CA SER A 587 2.78 -5.15 -3.90
C SER A 587 1.36 -4.66 -3.63
N GLY A 588 1.06 -4.25 -2.40
CA GLY A 588 -0.27 -3.94 -1.83
C GLY A 588 -0.12 -3.09 -0.55
N PRO A 589 -1.04 -3.15 0.43
CA PRO A 589 -1.22 -2.08 1.41
C PRO A 589 -0.01 -1.86 2.33
N GLY A 590 0.19 -0.61 2.76
CA GLY A 590 1.27 -0.23 3.68
C GLY A 590 0.83 -0.28 5.14
N THR A 591 1.51 -1.02 6.03
CA THR A 591 1.27 -0.86 7.48
C THR A 591 1.54 0.59 7.90
N PHE A 592 2.63 1.16 7.42
CA PHE A 592 2.91 2.60 7.38
C PHE A 592 2.94 3.08 5.93
N TRP A 593 1.94 3.88 5.53
CA TRP A 593 1.83 4.47 4.19
C TRP A 593 2.21 5.96 4.23
N ILE A 594 3.31 6.28 3.53
CA ILE A 594 4.09 7.49 3.76
C ILE A 594 4.28 8.22 2.42
N THR A 595 3.35 9.12 2.11
CA THR A 595 3.35 9.88 0.83
C THR A 595 4.20 11.13 0.83
N ASN A 596 4.73 11.57 1.97
CA ASN A 596 5.63 12.72 2.09
C ASN A 596 6.82 12.41 3.01
N PRO A 597 8.08 12.63 2.56
CA PRO A 597 9.28 12.28 3.33
C PRO A 597 9.53 13.12 4.58
N ASP A 598 8.93 14.31 4.71
CA ASP A 598 9.22 15.29 5.77
C ASP A 598 8.40 15.01 7.04
N ASN A 599 8.55 13.80 7.57
CA ASN A 599 7.93 13.30 8.80
C ASN A 599 8.95 12.42 9.55
N GLU A 600 8.74 12.19 10.85
CA GLU A 600 9.64 11.38 11.67
C GLU A 600 9.04 9.99 11.99
N PHE A 601 9.81 8.93 11.76
CA PHE A 601 9.49 7.54 12.07
C PHE A 601 10.64 6.94 12.88
N VAL A 602 10.43 6.73 14.18
CA VAL A 602 11.45 6.19 15.10
C VAL A 602 10.93 4.99 15.88
N GLY A 603 11.66 3.88 15.86
CA GLY A 603 11.37 2.71 16.71
C GLY A 603 10.05 1.98 16.43
N ASN A 604 9.40 2.24 15.29
CA ASN A 604 8.13 1.60 14.93
C ASN A 604 8.36 0.19 14.38
N VAL A 605 7.35 -0.68 14.53
CA VAL A 605 7.36 -2.06 14.05
C VAL A 605 6.20 -2.28 13.08
N ALA A 606 6.50 -2.87 11.91
CA ALA A 606 5.53 -3.37 10.93
C ALA A 606 5.59 -4.90 10.87
N ALA A 607 4.75 -5.55 11.68
CA ALA A 607 4.68 -6.98 11.95
C ALA A 607 3.54 -7.66 11.18
N GLY A 608 3.48 -7.47 9.86
CA GLY A 608 2.54 -8.16 8.98
C GLY A 608 1.81 -7.29 7.97
N SER A 609 2.19 -7.43 6.71
CA SER A 609 1.47 -6.98 5.52
C SER A 609 1.81 -7.94 4.38
N GLN A 610 1.27 -9.15 4.46
CA GLN A 610 1.70 -10.30 3.66
C GLN A 610 1.58 -10.06 2.14
N ASP A 611 0.56 -9.31 1.72
CA ASP A 611 0.32 -8.92 0.33
C ASP A 611 0.85 -7.52 -0.01
N GLY A 612 1.56 -6.87 0.92
CA GLY A 612 1.92 -5.45 0.88
C GLY A 612 3.28 -5.11 1.50
N SER A 613 3.38 -3.89 2.01
CA SER A 613 4.64 -3.31 2.50
C SER A 613 4.55 -2.96 3.98
N GLY A 614 5.62 -3.17 4.75
CA GLY A 614 5.69 -2.72 6.14
C GLY A 614 5.77 -1.19 6.23
N PHE A 615 6.84 -0.62 5.65
CA PHE A 615 6.97 0.82 5.44
C PHE A 615 6.98 1.13 3.95
N TRP A 616 5.96 1.86 3.47
CA TRP A 616 5.85 2.25 2.06
C TRP A 616 6.01 3.77 1.89
N TYR A 617 7.19 4.19 1.44
CA TYR A 617 7.56 5.56 1.09
C TYR A 617 7.06 5.92 -0.33
N ALA A 618 5.73 5.89 -0.49
CA ALA A 618 4.99 6.00 -1.75
C ALA A 618 4.87 7.45 -2.26
N PHE A 619 5.95 8.06 -2.75
CA PHE A 619 5.97 9.50 -3.08
C PHE A 619 5.39 9.89 -4.45
N PRO A 620 4.28 10.64 -4.55
CA PRO A 620 3.77 11.16 -5.82
C PRO A 620 4.57 12.37 -6.33
N SER A 621 4.36 12.79 -7.58
CA SER A 621 5.05 13.97 -8.19
C SER A 621 4.57 15.31 -7.63
N ARG A 622 3.34 15.34 -7.12
CA ARG A 622 2.59 16.50 -6.62
C ARG A 622 1.64 16.02 -5.53
N PRO A 623 1.05 16.94 -4.74
CA PRO A 623 -0.09 16.64 -3.88
C PRO A 623 -1.19 15.86 -4.60
N LEU A 624 -1.93 15.06 -3.83
CA LEU A 624 -3.07 14.27 -4.31
C LEU A 624 -4.39 14.97 -3.99
N ASN A 625 -5.46 14.52 -4.65
CA ASN A 625 -6.86 14.82 -4.32
C ASN A 625 -7.15 16.28 -3.98
N GLN A 626 -7.75 16.55 -2.82
CA GLN A 626 -8.18 17.89 -2.40
C GLN A 626 -6.99 18.88 -2.35
N SER A 627 -5.80 18.40 -1.99
CA SER A 627 -4.57 19.20 -1.93
C SER A 627 -3.95 19.53 -3.30
N THR A 628 -4.38 18.87 -4.39
CA THR A 628 -3.85 19.09 -5.75
C THR A 628 -4.03 20.53 -6.25
N ASN A 629 -5.19 21.11 -5.94
CA ASN A 629 -5.62 22.42 -6.46
C ASN A 629 -5.53 23.53 -5.42
N ASP A 630 -5.07 23.23 -4.20
CA ASP A 630 -4.86 24.23 -3.17
C ASP A 630 -3.65 25.12 -3.50
N PRO A 631 -3.82 26.45 -3.63
CA PRO A 631 -2.72 27.37 -3.89
C PRO A 631 -1.56 27.27 -2.88
N GLN A 632 -1.82 26.87 -1.62
CA GLN A 632 -0.77 26.76 -0.61
C GLN A 632 0.23 25.62 -0.91
N TYR A 633 -0.23 24.56 -1.59
CA TYR A 633 0.59 23.37 -1.88
C TYR A 633 1.10 23.31 -3.33
N ALA A 634 0.85 24.32 -4.16
CA ALA A 634 1.24 24.34 -5.58
C ALA A 634 2.76 24.09 -5.83
N GLY A 635 3.61 24.45 -4.86
CA GLY A 635 5.06 24.22 -4.87
C GLY A 635 5.52 22.83 -4.41
N VAL A 636 4.70 22.05 -3.70
CA VAL A 636 5.08 20.80 -3.05
C VAL A 636 5.40 19.70 -4.07
N ARG A 637 6.53 19.01 -3.91
CA ARG A 637 7.01 17.93 -4.79
C ARG A 637 7.56 16.78 -3.93
N PRO A 638 6.74 15.83 -3.46
CA PRO A 638 7.14 14.84 -2.47
C PRO A 638 8.39 14.05 -2.85
N ARG A 639 8.50 13.60 -4.11
CA ARG A 639 9.71 12.96 -4.68
C ARG A 639 11.01 13.78 -4.55
N ASN A 640 10.96 15.07 -4.21
CA ASN A 640 12.09 16.00 -4.18
C ASN A 640 12.29 16.71 -2.83
N ILE A 641 11.56 16.33 -1.80
CA ILE A 641 11.74 16.84 -0.43
C ILE A 641 12.81 15.99 0.28
N ALA A 642 13.53 16.58 1.24
CA ALA A 642 14.52 15.86 2.06
C ALA A 642 13.82 14.81 2.94
N LEU A 643 14.55 13.76 3.31
CA LEU A 643 14.04 12.78 4.27
C LEU A 643 14.02 13.43 5.66
N GLY A 644 12.91 13.29 6.37
CA GLY A 644 12.84 13.48 7.82
C GLY A 644 13.63 12.40 8.56
N LEU A 645 13.32 12.18 9.83
CA LEU A 645 14.02 11.15 10.61
C LEU A 645 13.43 9.78 10.31
N PHE A 646 14.25 8.84 9.83
CA PHE A 646 13.94 7.40 9.83
C PHE A 646 15.03 6.66 10.61
N GLN A 647 14.67 6.13 11.77
CA GLN A 647 15.63 5.54 12.69
C GLN A 647 15.06 4.33 13.44
N ASP A 648 15.84 3.25 13.52
CA ASP A 648 15.62 2.08 14.40
C ASP A 648 14.24 1.41 14.27
N ASN A 649 13.60 1.54 13.10
CA ASN A 649 12.34 0.85 12.78
C ASN A 649 12.57 -0.62 12.38
N ARG A 650 11.56 -1.47 12.55
CA ARG A 650 11.59 -2.92 12.26
C ARG A 650 10.44 -3.35 11.33
N ALA A 651 10.68 -4.24 10.38
CA ALA A 651 9.62 -4.83 9.55
C ALA A 651 9.79 -6.33 9.27
N HIS A 652 8.77 -7.13 9.55
CA HIS A 652 8.73 -8.57 9.26
C HIS A 652 7.34 -9.08 8.91
N SER A 653 7.28 -10.29 8.35
CA SER A 653 6.03 -10.93 7.92
C SER A 653 5.26 -10.12 6.85
N ASN A 654 5.96 -9.25 6.11
CA ASN A 654 5.42 -8.48 4.99
C ASN A 654 5.84 -9.09 3.64
N ALA A 655 5.24 -8.67 2.53
CA ALA A 655 5.85 -8.89 1.22
C ALA A 655 7.13 -8.07 1.07
N ILE A 656 7.10 -6.77 1.38
CA ILE A 656 8.28 -5.89 1.38
C ILE A 656 8.44 -5.21 2.75
N GLY A 657 9.62 -5.31 3.39
CA GLY A 657 9.86 -4.67 4.68
C GLY A 657 9.87 -3.13 4.59
N LEU A 658 10.75 -2.58 3.74
CA LEU A 658 10.84 -1.15 3.41
C LEU A 658 10.84 -0.96 1.89
N ASP A 659 9.83 -0.25 1.38
CA ASP A 659 9.64 0.08 -0.03
C ASP A 659 9.79 1.61 -0.25
N VAL A 660 10.72 2.03 -1.11
CA VAL A 660 10.91 3.43 -1.55
C VAL A 660 10.75 3.52 -3.07
N ASP A 661 9.51 3.30 -3.52
CA ASP A 661 9.02 3.39 -4.89
C ASP A 661 7.48 3.50 -4.90
N GLY A 662 6.82 3.34 -6.05
CA GLY A 662 5.39 3.03 -6.13
C GLY A 662 4.42 4.16 -5.78
N GLY A 663 4.90 5.40 -5.71
CA GLY A 663 4.06 6.55 -5.42
C GLY A 663 2.83 6.65 -6.33
N PRO A 664 1.65 7.01 -5.77
CA PRO A 664 0.40 7.02 -6.51
C PRO A 664 0.43 8.02 -7.67
N ASN A 665 -0.17 7.64 -8.79
CA ASN A 665 -0.38 8.55 -9.90
C ASN A 665 -1.39 9.65 -9.51
N VAL A 666 -1.06 10.90 -9.79
CA VAL A 666 -1.84 12.09 -9.35
C VAL A 666 -3.22 12.26 -9.99
N VAL A 667 -3.65 11.32 -10.84
CA VAL A 667 -4.98 11.30 -11.48
C VAL A 667 -5.69 9.97 -11.27
N THR A 668 -4.97 8.85 -11.40
CA THR A 668 -5.56 7.50 -11.32
C THR A 668 -5.35 6.80 -9.99
N GLU A 669 -4.52 7.35 -9.09
CA GLU A 669 -4.12 6.83 -7.77
C GLU A 669 -3.41 5.45 -7.78
N VAL A 670 -3.49 4.69 -8.86
CA VAL A 670 -2.66 3.49 -9.12
C VAL A 670 -1.18 3.82 -8.88
N ALA A 671 -0.50 2.94 -8.15
CA ALA A 671 0.93 3.03 -7.91
C ALA A 671 1.74 3.08 -9.22
N GLU A 672 2.56 4.10 -9.40
CA GLU A 672 3.48 4.22 -10.54
C GLU A 672 4.95 4.19 -10.08
N SER A 673 5.85 3.75 -10.97
CA SER A 673 7.30 3.81 -10.74
C SER A 673 7.73 5.24 -10.37
N SER A 674 8.10 5.45 -9.11
CA SER A 674 8.30 6.79 -8.56
C SER A 674 9.69 6.98 -7.97
N HIS A 675 10.56 7.58 -8.79
CA HIS A 675 11.95 7.83 -8.43
C HIS A 675 12.10 8.87 -7.31
N TYR A 676 12.56 8.46 -6.14
CA TYR A 676 12.90 9.41 -5.06
C TYR A 676 14.24 10.13 -5.34
N ARG A 677 14.20 11.46 -5.31
CA ARG A 677 15.30 12.36 -5.69
C ARG A 677 15.48 13.48 -4.65
N PRO A 678 15.88 13.15 -3.40
CA PRO A 678 16.09 14.13 -2.34
C PRO A 678 17.23 15.12 -2.69
N PRO A 679 17.21 16.34 -2.12
CA PRO A 679 18.24 17.37 -2.35
C PRO A 679 19.52 17.13 -1.51
N THR A 680 19.41 16.29 -0.48
CA THR A 680 20.46 15.85 0.45
C THR A 680 20.52 14.32 0.47
N ASP A 681 21.47 13.74 1.21
CA ASP A 681 21.43 12.31 1.50
C ASP A 681 20.22 11.98 2.39
N ALA A 682 19.64 10.81 2.17
CA ALA A 682 18.45 10.27 2.82
C ALA A 682 18.83 8.96 3.51
N ASN A 683 18.99 9.02 4.84
CA ASN A 683 19.52 7.94 5.65
C ASN A 683 18.41 7.17 6.35
N PHE A 684 18.10 5.97 5.87
CA PHE A 684 17.22 5.03 6.54
C PHE A 684 18.06 4.25 7.56
N SER A 685 18.18 4.77 8.78
CA SER A 685 19.21 4.35 9.74
C SER A 685 18.70 3.26 10.69
N GLY A 686 19.54 2.28 11.02
CA GLY A 686 19.23 1.27 12.05
C GLY A 686 18.11 0.29 11.68
N PHE A 687 17.69 0.26 10.40
CA PHE A 687 16.54 -0.52 9.98
C PHE A 687 16.75 -2.03 10.16
N THR A 688 15.81 -2.69 10.84
CA THR A 688 15.79 -4.15 10.98
C THR A 688 14.70 -4.74 10.08
N ALA A 689 15.03 -5.74 9.26
CA ALA A 689 14.02 -6.45 8.49
C ALA A 689 14.30 -7.95 8.46
N PHE A 690 13.28 -8.75 8.77
CA PHE A 690 13.39 -10.21 8.72
C PHE A 690 12.11 -10.88 8.22
N ALA A 691 12.22 -12.12 7.76
CA ALA A 691 11.09 -12.93 7.30
C ALA A 691 10.11 -12.20 6.35
N ASN A 692 10.59 -11.33 5.46
CA ASN A 692 9.76 -10.70 4.41
C ASN A 692 9.79 -11.53 3.12
N SER A 693 8.61 -11.82 2.56
CA SER A 693 8.41 -12.86 1.54
C SER A 693 8.88 -12.48 0.13
N ILE A 694 9.13 -11.18 -0.12
CA ILE A 694 9.74 -10.68 -1.37
C ILE A 694 11.08 -9.98 -1.06
N ASN A 695 11.07 -8.86 -0.34
CA ASN A 695 12.26 -8.04 -0.09
C ASN A 695 12.30 -7.52 1.37
N GLY A 696 13.46 -7.54 2.02
CA GLY A 696 13.70 -6.79 3.25
C GLY A 696 13.72 -5.28 2.99
N VAL A 697 14.50 -4.85 1.99
CA VAL A 697 14.54 -3.45 1.52
C VAL A 697 14.53 -3.36 0.00
N TYR A 698 13.64 -2.55 -0.55
CA TYR A 698 13.61 -2.19 -1.97
C TYR A 698 13.71 -0.66 -2.15
N PHE A 699 14.71 -0.20 -2.93
CA PHE A 699 14.97 1.23 -3.17
C PHE A 699 14.96 1.59 -4.67
N ARG A 700 14.09 2.52 -5.08
CA ARG A 700 14.12 3.19 -6.40
C ARG A 700 14.32 4.71 -6.26
N GLY A 701 15.58 5.12 -6.09
CA GLY A 701 15.93 6.54 -6.02
C GLY A 701 17.32 6.87 -6.56
N THR A 702 17.83 8.05 -6.25
CA THR A 702 19.22 8.43 -6.57
C THR A 702 20.24 7.73 -5.66
N SER A 703 21.54 7.94 -5.91
CA SER A 703 22.64 7.49 -5.05
C SER A 703 22.69 8.12 -3.65
N ARG A 704 21.79 9.07 -3.38
CA ARG A 704 21.61 9.74 -2.09
C ARG A 704 20.84 8.90 -1.07
N LEU A 705 20.17 7.83 -1.48
CA LEU A 705 19.50 6.89 -0.57
C LEU A 705 20.56 5.99 0.09
N LYS A 706 20.58 5.99 1.42
CA LYS A 706 21.55 5.27 2.27
C LYS A 706 20.82 4.38 3.27
N LEU A 707 21.40 3.22 3.55
CA LEU A 707 20.95 2.24 4.55
C LEU A 707 22.10 1.94 5.54
N PRO A 708 22.45 2.86 6.45
CA PRO A 708 23.47 2.63 7.46
C PRO A 708 22.92 1.85 8.67
N ASN A 709 23.76 1.02 9.29
CA ASN A 709 23.47 0.27 10.52
C ASN A 709 22.29 -0.71 10.45
N ALA A 710 21.93 -1.22 9.27
CA ALA A 710 20.80 -2.12 9.11
C ALA A 710 21.08 -3.56 9.58
N ARG A 711 20.02 -4.30 9.90
CA ARG A 711 20.04 -5.72 10.27
C ARG A 711 19.04 -6.46 9.39
N LEU A 712 19.52 -7.23 8.42
CA LEU A 712 18.68 -7.89 7.42
C LEU A 712 18.84 -9.41 7.54
N ALA A 713 17.91 -10.08 8.20
CA ALA A 713 17.94 -11.52 8.43
C ALA A 713 16.81 -12.22 7.67
N ASP A 714 16.94 -13.50 7.34
CA ASP A 714 15.84 -14.40 6.95
C ASP A 714 14.83 -13.96 5.87
N ASN A 715 15.15 -12.92 5.09
CA ASN A 715 14.32 -12.42 4.01
C ASN A 715 14.48 -13.28 2.75
N PHE A 716 13.43 -13.38 1.92
CA PHE A 716 13.55 -13.99 0.60
C PHE A 716 14.63 -13.30 -0.25
N GLN A 717 14.71 -11.96 -0.15
CA GLN A 717 15.84 -11.14 -0.61
C GLN A 717 16.11 -10.03 0.42
N ALA A 718 17.31 -9.91 0.97
CA ALA A 718 17.62 -8.89 1.97
C ALA A 718 17.56 -7.46 1.37
N THR A 719 18.13 -7.27 0.17
CA THR A 719 18.14 -5.98 -0.52
C THR A 719 17.79 -6.12 -2.00
N MET A 720 17.15 -5.10 -2.58
CA MET A 720 17.01 -4.90 -4.02
C MET A 720 17.12 -3.38 -4.33
N PHE A 721 18.25 -2.96 -4.92
CA PHE A 721 18.56 -1.54 -5.13
C PHE A 721 18.69 -1.21 -6.63
N ALA A 722 17.92 -0.24 -7.11
CA ALA A 722 17.74 0.03 -8.54
C ALA A 722 18.69 1.11 -9.16
N PHE A 723 19.58 1.70 -8.38
CA PHE A 723 20.59 2.67 -8.83
C PHE A 723 21.89 2.51 -7.98
N GLY A 724 22.61 3.59 -7.68
CA GLY A 724 23.87 3.57 -6.91
C GLY A 724 23.67 3.84 -5.42
N GLN A 725 22.80 3.07 -4.76
CA GLN A 725 22.56 3.19 -3.33
C GLN A 725 23.77 2.71 -2.50
N THR A 726 23.74 2.99 -1.20
CA THR A 726 24.79 2.52 -0.26
C THR A 726 24.16 1.84 0.93
N ILE A 727 24.63 0.64 1.26
CA ILE A 727 24.44 0.00 2.55
C ILE A 727 25.78 0.02 3.30
N SER A 728 25.77 0.42 4.56
CA SER A 728 27.00 0.41 5.38
C SER A 728 26.77 0.00 6.82
N ASP A 729 27.82 -0.53 7.46
CA ASP A 729 27.85 -0.78 8.92
C ASP A 729 26.77 -1.80 9.36
N SER A 730 26.44 -2.72 8.44
CA SER A 730 25.24 -3.55 8.48
C SER A 730 25.52 -5.03 8.67
N LEU A 731 24.53 -5.75 9.17
CA LEU A 731 24.50 -7.20 9.24
C LEU A 731 23.52 -7.73 8.18
N ILE A 732 23.93 -8.75 7.43
CA ILE A 732 23.04 -9.54 6.57
C ILE A 732 23.17 -11.01 7.00
N VAL A 733 22.08 -11.61 7.45
CA VAL A 733 22.01 -13.02 7.85
C VAL A 733 21.23 -13.82 6.82
N GLY A 734 21.79 -14.95 6.40
CA GLY A 734 21.17 -15.88 5.46
C GLY A 734 20.11 -16.74 6.13
N VAL A 735 20.48 -17.48 7.17
CA VAL A 735 19.56 -18.18 8.08
C VAL A 735 20.02 -17.91 9.50
N SER A 736 19.14 -17.34 10.32
CA SER A 736 19.38 -17.08 11.74
C SER A 736 18.94 -18.26 12.62
N GLU A 737 18.83 -18.06 13.94
CA GLU A 737 18.20 -19.04 14.83
C GLU A 737 16.64 -19.05 14.72
N ASN A 738 16.04 -18.06 14.05
CA ASN A 738 14.59 -17.95 13.77
C ASN A 738 14.18 -18.67 12.45
N ASP A 739 14.70 -19.87 12.20
CA ASP A 739 14.41 -20.65 10.96
C ASP A 739 13.05 -21.39 10.99
N PHE A 740 12.06 -20.89 11.73
CA PHE A 740 10.75 -21.57 11.87
C PHE A 740 9.92 -21.53 10.58
N GLY A 741 10.03 -20.45 9.79
CA GLY A 741 9.27 -20.26 8.55
C GLY A 741 9.80 -21.04 7.33
N GLY A 742 10.97 -21.68 7.42
CA GLY A 742 11.58 -22.41 6.30
C GLY A 742 11.85 -21.53 5.06
N GLY A 743 11.81 -22.10 3.85
CA GLY A 743 12.00 -21.36 2.60
C GLY A 743 13.46 -20.99 2.24
N LEU A 744 13.65 -20.41 1.05
CA LEU A 744 14.94 -19.95 0.53
C LEU A 744 15.19 -18.49 0.92
N LYS A 745 16.34 -18.20 1.51
CA LYS A 745 16.78 -16.85 1.87
C LYS A 745 17.89 -16.35 0.97
N ARG A 746 17.92 -15.06 0.68
CA ARG A 746 18.98 -14.43 -0.12
C ARG A 746 19.48 -13.16 0.53
N GLY A 747 20.80 -12.95 0.50
CA GLY A 747 21.44 -11.72 0.92
C GLY A 747 21.28 -10.61 -0.12
N PHE A 748 22.41 -10.14 -0.63
CA PHE A 748 22.47 -8.98 -1.52
C PHE A 748 22.00 -9.31 -2.95
N THR A 749 21.00 -8.60 -3.47
CA THR A 749 20.57 -8.77 -4.87
C THR A 749 21.40 -7.91 -5.82
N VAL A 750 22.02 -8.57 -6.80
CA VAL A 750 22.69 -7.94 -7.94
C VAL A 750 21.63 -7.45 -8.93
N TYR A 751 21.46 -6.13 -9.03
CA TYR A 751 20.38 -5.48 -9.78
C TYR A 751 20.86 -4.18 -10.49
N ASP A 752 19.93 -3.28 -10.86
CA ASP A 752 20.05 -2.14 -11.79
C ASP A 752 21.09 -1.02 -11.49
N GLY A 753 22.03 -1.14 -10.54
CA GLY A 753 22.98 -0.04 -10.35
C GLY A 753 24.19 -0.28 -9.44
N PRO A 754 25.15 0.66 -9.44
CA PRO A 754 26.51 0.43 -8.96
C PRO A 754 26.56 0.71 -7.46
N ASN A 755 25.83 -0.12 -6.72
CA ASN A 755 25.67 0.00 -5.29
C ASN A 755 27.02 -0.17 -4.57
N ILE A 756 27.16 0.54 -3.45
CA ILE A 756 28.30 0.41 -2.54
C ILE A 756 27.85 -0.40 -1.33
N VAL A 757 28.60 -1.47 -1.03
CA VAL A 757 28.44 -2.33 0.14
C VAL A 757 29.72 -2.17 0.97
N ARG A 758 29.63 -1.44 2.09
CA ARG A 758 30.79 -1.09 2.93
C ARG A 758 30.61 -1.61 4.35
N ASN A 759 31.63 -2.24 4.93
CA ASN A 759 31.60 -2.66 6.34
C ASN A 759 30.33 -3.48 6.67
N VAL A 760 30.04 -4.46 5.79
CA VAL A 760 28.90 -5.37 5.95
C VAL A 760 29.40 -6.74 6.37
N HIS A 761 28.75 -7.32 7.38
CA HIS A 761 28.98 -8.68 7.83
C HIS A 761 27.93 -9.63 7.27
N PHE A 762 28.36 -10.75 6.71
CA PHE A 762 27.51 -11.79 6.15
C PHE A 762 27.56 -13.07 6.98
N ALA A 763 26.42 -13.44 7.57
CA ALA A 763 26.26 -14.54 8.51
C ALA A 763 25.29 -15.61 7.99
N GLY A 764 25.34 -16.84 8.52
CA GLY A 764 24.34 -17.90 8.23
C GLY A 764 24.27 -18.43 6.78
N PHE A 765 25.19 -18.04 5.89
CA PHE A 765 25.16 -18.40 4.47
C PHE A 765 25.79 -19.75 4.09
N ASN A 766 26.28 -20.51 5.07
CA ASN A 766 26.70 -21.91 4.89
C ASN A 766 25.50 -22.89 4.86
N ASN A 767 24.30 -22.44 5.24
CA ASN A 767 23.05 -23.20 5.17
C ASN A 767 22.65 -23.45 3.68
N PRO A 768 22.23 -24.67 3.29
CA PRO A 768 21.79 -24.96 1.92
C PRO A 768 20.57 -24.14 1.45
N ASN A 769 19.77 -23.63 2.38
CA ASN A 769 18.61 -22.76 2.11
C ASN A 769 18.98 -21.26 2.05
N ALA A 770 20.27 -20.92 2.04
CA ALA A 770 20.76 -19.55 1.97
C ALA A 770 21.63 -19.30 0.71
N GLN A 771 21.56 -18.09 0.16
CA GLN A 771 22.41 -17.62 -0.94
C GLN A 771 22.90 -16.20 -0.66
N ILE A 772 24.21 -15.96 -0.53
CA ILE A 772 24.73 -14.60 -0.24
C ILE A 772 24.30 -13.62 -1.33
N PHE A 773 24.24 -14.07 -2.59
CA PHE A 773 23.88 -13.26 -3.75
C PHE A 773 22.73 -13.85 -4.52
N SER A 774 21.87 -12.98 -5.04
CA SER A 774 20.85 -13.35 -6.01
C SER A 774 20.91 -12.47 -7.26
N ILE A 775 20.46 -13.01 -8.38
CA ILE A 775 20.31 -12.30 -9.65
C ILE A 775 18.90 -12.59 -10.15
N ILE A 776 18.02 -11.61 -10.02
CA ILE A 776 16.65 -11.68 -10.55
C ILE A 776 16.60 -11.37 -12.07
N GLY A 777 17.63 -10.69 -12.56
CA GLY A 777 17.70 -10.15 -13.92
C GLY A 777 17.15 -8.74 -14.00
N ALA A 778 17.00 -8.21 -15.21
CA ALA A 778 16.60 -6.83 -15.45
C ALA A 778 17.56 -5.75 -14.92
N ALA A 779 18.85 -6.08 -14.78
CA ALA A 779 19.91 -5.07 -14.66
C ALA A 779 20.13 -4.37 -16.02
N SER A 780 19.17 -3.54 -16.41
CA SER A 780 19.11 -2.69 -17.63
C SER A 780 20.12 -1.53 -17.63
N ARG A 781 21.10 -1.61 -16.72
CA ARG A 781 21.88 -0.49 -16.18
C ARG A 781 23.20 -1.00 -15.56
N HIS A 782 23.74 -0.20 -14.66
CA HIS A 782 25.09 -0.13 -14.14
C HIS A 782 25.41 -1.22 -13.09
N ALA A 783 25.52 -2.48 -13.50
CA ALA A 783 25.66 -3.61 -12.57
C ALA A 783 27.09 -3.83 -12.02
N ASN A 784 27.90 -2.78 -11.85
CA ASN A 784 29.25 -2.87 -11.30
C ASN A 784 29.26 -2.31 -9.87
N HIS A 785 29.03 -3.21 -8.92
CA HIS A 785 28.93 -2.91 -7.50
C HIS A 785 30.33 -2.80 -6.85
N ILE A 786 30.46 -1.99 -5.80
CA ILE A 786 31.69 -1.84 -5.03
C ILE A 786 31.51 -2.49 -3.66
N PHE A 787 32.45 -3.35 -3.27
CA PHE A 787 32.52 -4.04 -1.99
C PHE A 787 33.82 -3.66 -1.28
N GLU A 788 33.72 -3.27 -0.01
CA GLU A 788 34.88 -2.95 0.83
C GLU A 788 34.56 -3.18 2.32
N GLU A 789 35.59 -3.43 3.12
CA GLU A 789 35.52 -3.70 4.57
C GLU A 789 34.66 -4.92 4.97
N ILE A 790 34.34 -5.82 4.02
CA ILE A 790 33.43 -6.97 4.21
C ILE A 790 33.99 -7.97 5.23
N THR A 791 33.08 -8.71 5.87
CA THR A 791 33.39 -9.82 6.80
C THR A 791 32.36 -10.94 6.68
N PHE A 792 32.73 -12.14 7.14
CA PHE A 792 31.88 -13.34 7.15
C PHE A 792 32.13 -14.16 8.42
N ASP A 793 31.12 -14.88 8.91
CA ASP A 793 31.29 -15.93 9.94
C ASP A 793 32.19 -17.07 9.44
N ASP A 794 31.95 -17.53 8.21
CA ASP A 794 32.71 -18.61 7.56
C ASP A 794 33.40 -18.08 6.28
N PRO A 795 34.73 -17.86 6.29
CA PRO A 795 35.48 -17.42 5.12
C PRO A 795 35.56 -18.49 4.00
N ALA A 796 35.13 -19.74 4.26
CA ALA A 796 35.00 -20.79 3.26
C ALA A 796 33.60 -20.84 2.60
N THR A 797 32.69 -19.92 2.94
CA THR A 797 31.30 -19.92 2.42
C THR A 797 31.28 -20.02 0.88
N PRO A 798 30.63 -21.05 0.31
CA PRO A 798 30.64 -21.27 -1.13
C PRO A 798 29.77 -20.25 -1.87
N PHE A 799 30.37 -19.49 -2.78
CA PHE A 799 29.67 -18.52 -3.61
C PHE A 799 28.83 -19.23 -4.67
N LYS A 800 27.55 -18.89 -4.81
CA LYS A 800 26.66 -19.52 -5.79
C LYS A 800 25.78 -18.48 -6.48
N PHE A 801 25.96 -18.29 -7.78
CA PHE A 801 24.93 -17.62 -8.59
C PHE A 801 23.89 -18.66 -9.05
N PRO A 802 22.58 -18.36 -8.97
CA PRO A 802 21.52 -19.35 -9.20
C PRO A 802 21.53 -19.93 -10.62
N ASP A 803 21.15 -21.20 -10.74
CA ASP A 803 21.33 -21.97 -11.98
C ASP A 803 20.59 -21.40 -13.19
N SER A 804 19.41 -20.82 -12.96
CA SER A 804 18.48 -20.26 -13.96
C SER A 804 19.03 -19.09 -14.79
N VAL A 805 20.18 -18.55 -14.43
CA VAL A 805 20.85 -17.45 -15.14
C VAL A 805 21.50 -17.91 -16.45
N GLN A 806 21.99 -19.16 -16.54
CA GLN A 806 22.75 -19.65 -17.70
C GLN A 806 21.95 -19.78 -19.01
N ASN A 807 20.63 -20.00 -18.93
CA ASN A 807 19.78 -20.15 -20.11
C ASN A 807 19.26 -18.82 -20.68
N ARG A 808 19.65 -17.67 -20.11
CA ARG A 808 19.15 -16.37 -20.55
C ARG A 808 20.09 -15.77 -21.60
N THR A 809 19.58 -15.60 -22.83
CA THR A 809 20.29 -15.04 -23.99
C THR A 809 20.63 -13.55 -23.87
N LEU A 810 20.22 -12.86 -22.80
CA LEU A 810 20.43 -11.42 -22.65
C LEU A 810 21.62 -11.13 -21.72
N SER A 811 22.50 -10.25 -22.19
CA SER A 811 23.65 -9.68 -21.47
C SER A 811 23.36 -9.23 -20.04
N ARG A 812 22.18 -8.64 -19.81
CA ARG A 812 21.68 -8.09 -18.53
C ARG A 812 21.57 -9.08 -17.36
N HIS A 813 21.88 -10.35 -17.57
CA HIS A 813 21.81 -11.41 -16.56
C HIS A 813 23.19 -11.85 -16.04
N TRP A 814 24.27 -11.54 -16.75
CA TRP A 814 25.64 -11.96 -16.42
C TRP A 814 26.68 -10.85 -16.60
N GLY A 815 26.33 -9.74 -17.26
CA GLY A 815 27.20 -8.60 -17.54
C GLY A 815 27.40 -7.63 -16.36
N PHE A 816 27.63 -8.18 -15.17
CA PHE A 816 27.78 -7.45 -13.91
C PHE A 816 29.13 -7.77 -13.25
N SER A 817 29.57 -6.95 -12.29
CA SER A 817 30.74 -7.27 -11.46
C SER A 817 30.58 -6.80 -10.02
N LEU A 818 31.25 -7.50 -9.10
CA LEU A 818 31.41 -7.09 -7.70
C LEU A 818 32.89 -6.75 -7.51
N TYR A 819 33.23 -5.46 -7.53
CA TYR A 819 34.60 -4.96 -7.37
C TYR A 819 34.99 -4.90 -5.89
N ASP A 820 35.90 -5.78 -5.49
CA ASP A 820 36.52 -5.82 -4.17
C ASP A 820 37.64 -4.77 -4.11
N ALA A 821 37.35 -3.62 -3.50
CA ALA A 821 38.24 -2.47 -3.52
C ALA A 821 39.47 -2.63 -2.62
N ASP A 822 39.31 -3.30 -1.47
CA ASP A 822 40.33 -3.40 -0.41
C ASP A 822 40.88 -4.82 -0.20
N GLY A 823 40.27 -5.84 -0.79
CA GLY A 823 40.70 -7.23 -0.70
C GLY A 823 40.01 -8.02 0.39
N THR A 824 39.07 -7.42 1.13
CA THR A 824 38.36 -8.10 2.22
C THR A 824 37.39 -9.17 1.72
N PHE A 825 36.99 -9.11 0.46
CA PHE A 825 35.95 -9.98 -0.10
C PHE A 825 36.51 -11.18 -0.89
N THR A 826 37.60 -10.98 -1.62
CA THR A 826 38.29 -11.99 -2.45
C THR A 826 39.63 -12.44 -1.88
N GLY A 827 40.11 -11.79 -0.82
CA GLY A 827 41.44 -11.96 -0.24
C GLY A 827 42.55 -11.15 -0.94
N VAL A 828 42.25 -10.41 -2.02
CA VAL A 828 43.23 -9.59 -2.76
C VAL A 828 42.57 -8.30 -3.26
N ALA A 829 43.16 -7.14 -2.95
CA ALA A 829 42.62 -5.85 -3.34
C ALA A 829 42.58 -5.65 -4.87
N GLY A 830 41.56 -4.92 -5.34
CA GLY A 830 41.40 -4.55 -6.75
C GLY A 830 41.06 -5.72 -7.66
N LYS A 831 40.26 -6.67 -7.17
CA LYS A 831 39.74 -7.81 -7.94
C LYS A 831 38.24 -7.67 -8.15
N SER A 832 37.71 -8.38 -9.14
CA SER A 832 36.27 -8.40 -9.40
C SER A 832 35.74 -9.82 -9.37
N ILE A 833 34.64 -10.06 -8.67
CA ILE A 833 33.86 -11.28 -8.84
C ILE A 833 32.89 -11.06 -9.99
N VAL A 834 32.89 -11.97 -10.96
CA VAL A 834 32.02 -11.92 -12.15
C VAL A 834 31.35 -13.27 -12.37
N PHE A 835 30.26 -13.26 -13.13
CA PHE A 835 29.61 -14.48 -13.58
C PHE A 835 30.52 -15.27 -14.54
N ASP A 836 30.49 -16.60 -14.47
CA ASP A 836 31.25 -17.48 -15.36
C ASP A 836 30.63 -17.56 -16.77
N HIS A 837 30.77 -16.46 -17.50
CA HIS A 837 30.37 -16.33 -18.90
C HIS A 837 31.59 -15.96 -19.76
N PRO A 838 31.79 -16.55 -20.96
CA PRO A 838 32.98 -16.30 -21.78
C PRO A 838 33.30 -14.82 -22.05
N MET A 839 32.29 -13.96 -22.20
CA MET A 839 32.52 -12.51 -22.42
C MET A 839 33.05 -11.76 -21.18
N MET A 840 32.89 -12.34 -19.98
CA MET A 840 33.37 -11.79 -18.71
C MET A 840 34.74 -12.35 -18.29
N ARG A 841 35.19 -13.45 -18.90
CA ARG A 841 36.48 -14.08 -18.58
C ARG A 841 37.69 -13.24 -18.98
N SER A 842 38.77 -13.28 -18.21
CA SER A 842 40.05 -12.63 -18.56
C SER A 842 41.27 -13.52 -18.30
N ASP A 843 42.45 -13.02 -18.64
CA ASP A 843 43.71 -13.70 -18.37
C ASP A 843 44.05 -13.70 -16.86
N GLY A 844 44.38 -14.88 -16.33
CA GLY A 844 44.70 -15.05 -14.90
C GLY A 844 43.48 -15.14 -13.95
N ASP A 845 42.26 -15.19 -14.49
CA ASP A 845 41.04 -15.49 -13.72
C ASP A 845 41.18 -16.78 -12.88
N ILE A 846 40.73 -16.72 -11.63
CA ILE A 846 40.78 -17.84 -10.68
C ILE A 846 39.40 -18.50 -10.61
N LEU A 847 39.36 -19.80 -10.92
CA LEU A 847 38.23 -20.69 -10.64
C LEU A 847 38.41 -21.30 -9.25
N LEU A 848 37.44 -21.08 -8.36
CA LEU A 848 37.40 -21.71 -7.04
C LEU A 848 36.44 -22.93 -7.11
N PRO A 849 36.90 -24.17 -6.82
CA PRO A 849 36.08 -25.37 -7.02
C PRO A 849 34.78 -25.44 -6.21
N THR A 850 34.68 -24.69 -5.11
CA THR A 850 33.49 -24.57 -4.27
C THR A 850 32.51 -23.52 -4.76
N TRP A 851 32.92 -22.66 -5.69
CA TRP A 851 32.09 -21.57 -6.22
C TRP A 851 31.34 -22.03 -7.48
N GLN A 852 30.06 -21.71 -7.56
CA GLN A 852 29.18 -22.08 -8.65
C GLN A 852 28.86 -20.85 -9.51
N LYS A 853 29.24 -20.93 -10.79
CA LYS A 853 29.02 -19.90 -11.82
C LYS A 853 29.64 -18.53 -11.51
N ALA A 854 30.60 -18.47 -10.58
CA ALA A 854 31.32 -17.27 -10.17
C ALA A 854 32.84 -17.42 -10.39
N VAL A 855 33.51 -16.32 -10.71
CA VAL A 855 34.95 -16.27 -11.06
C VAL A 855 35.58 -15.08 -10.35
N VAL A 856 36.76 -15.26 -9.74
CA VAL A 856 37.58 -14.15 -9.25
C VAL A 856 38.49 -13.68 -10.38
N SER A 857 38.15 -12.54 -10.98
CA SER A 857 38.91 -11.95 -12.07
C SER A 857 40.01 -11.01 -11.57
N GLN A 858 41.13 -11.00 -12.30
CA GLN A 858 42.26 -10.13 -12.01
C GLN A 858 42.08 -8.68 -12.50
N ARG A 859 40.99 -8.42 -13.24
CA ARG A 859 40.72 -7.20 -14.00
C ARG A 859 39.55 -6.41 -13.43
N LYS A 860 39.48 -5.13 -13.78
CA LYS A 860 38.28 -4.29 -13.60
C LYS A 860 37.32 -4.50 -14.78
N PHE A 861 36.05 -4.18 -14.53
CA PHE A 861 34.98 -4.21 -15.52
C PHE A 861 34.32 -2.84 -15.60
N GLY A 862 33.69 -2.56 -16.73
CA GLY A 862 32.74 -1.45 -16.87
C GLY A 862 31.62 -1.83 -17.81
N HIS A 863 30.64 -0.93 -17.93
CA HIS A 863 29.40 -1.17 -18.67
C HIS A 863 29.43 -0.45 -20.01
N LEU A 864 29.29 -1.18 -21.13
CA LEU A 864 29.13 -0.61 -22.46
C LEU A 864 27.67 -0.75 -22.91
N ARG A 865 26.96 0.38 -23.03
CA ARG A 865 25.61 0.47 -23.60
C ARG A 865 25.67 1.06 -25.02
N LEU A 866 24.88 0.50 -25.93
CA LEU A 866 24.71 0.93 -27.31
C LEU A 866 23.24 1.30 -27.53
N ASP A 867 22.94 2.58 -27.66
CA ASP A 867 21.57 3.09 -27.77
C ASP A 867 21.30 3.61 -29.20
N HIS A 868 20.41 2.92 -29.91
CA HIS A 868 20.11 3.22 -31.32
C HIS A 868 18.95 4.20 -31.48
N GLY A 869 18.28 4.62 -30.40
CA GLY A 869 17.05 5.43 -30.46
C GLY A 869 15.88 4.77 -31.18
N LEU A 870 15.81 3.44 -31.16
CA LEU A 870 14.71 2.65 -31.73
C LEU A 870 13.84 2.07 -30.59
N SER A 871 12.57 1.79 -30.86
CA SER A 871 11.74 1.03 -29.91
C SER A 871 12.30 -0.38 -29.70
N ALA A 872 12.01 -1.02 -28.57
CA ALA A 872 12.52 -2.37 -28.25
C ALA A 872 12.24 -3.40 -29.37
N ALA A 873 11.06 -3.34 -30.00
CA ALA A 873 10.68 -4.22 -31.10
C ALA A 873 11.37 -3.90 -32.45
N SER A 874 12.14 -2.82 -32.54
CA SER A 874 12.85 -2.37 -33.74
C SER A 874 14.37 -2.32 -33.57
N GLN A 875 14.88 -2.69 -32.39
CA GLN A 875 16.31 -2.78 -32.13
C GLN A 875 16.98 -3.84 -33.04
N PRO A 876 18.25 -3.65 -33.44
CA PRO A 876 18.99 -4.63 -34.22
C PRO A 876 19.45 -5.80 -33.34
N THR A 877 19.54 -7.01 -33.90
CA THR A 877 20.30 -8.08 -33.22
C THR A 877 21.79 -7.72 -33.26
N THR A 878 22.42 -7.63 -32.10
CA THR A 878 23.79 -7.14 -31.99
C THR A 878 24.73 -8.27 -31.56
N THR A 879 25.68 -8.63 -32.43
CA THR A 879 26.70 -9.63 -32.13
C THR A 879 28.01 -8.96 -31.76
N ILE A 880 28.41 -9.11 -30.50
CA ILE A 880 29.65 -8.56 -29.95
C ILE A 880 30.67 -9.69 -29.81
N THR A 881 31.75 -9.60 -30.58
CA THR A 881 32.87 -10.55 -30.55
C THR A 881 34.09 -9.89 -29.95
N ARG A 882 34.59 -10.45 -28.85
CA ARG A 882 35.82 -10.02 -28.19
C ARG A 882 37.00 -10.85 -28.69
N THR A 883 38.05 -10.20 -29.16
CA THR A 883 39.27 -10.85 -29.66
C THR A 883 40.55 -10.24 -29.10
N GLY A 884 41.61 -11.03 -28.96
CA GLY A 884 42.97 -10.54 -28.70
C GLY A 884 43.60 -11.02 -27.40
N GLY A 885 43.10 -12.11 -26.80
CA GLY A 885 43.70 -12.71 -25.61
C GLY A 885 43.94 -14.22 -25.75
N PRO A 886 45.00 -14.79 -25.15
CA PRO A 886 45.31 -16.22 -25.29
C PRO A 886 44.19 -17.11 -24.75
N GLY A 887 43.39 -17.70 -25.65
CA GLY A 887 42.28 -18.59 -25.28
C GLY A 887 41.05 -17.88 -24.69
N THR A 888 40.98 -16.55 -24.76
CA THR A 888 39.88 -15.75 -24.19
C THR A 888 39.00 -15.08 -25.26
N ASP A 889 39.15 -15.45 -26.52
CA ASP A 889 38.26 -15.00 -27.59
C ASP A 889 36.83 -15.53 -27.34
N ALA A 890 35.85 -14.64 -27.43
CA ALA A 890 34.46 -14.93 -27.07
C ALA A 890 33.50 -14.15 -27.97
N SER A 891 32.28 -14.65 -28.15
CA SER A 891 31.23 -13.94 -28.88
C SER A 891 29.89 -14.10 -28.17
N HIS A 892 29.08 -13.06 -28.20
CA HIS A 892 27.73 -13.06 -27.69
C HIS A 892 26.81 -12.29 -28.64
N THR A 893 25.63 -12.83 -28.88
CA THR A 893 24.58 -12.21 -29.69
C THR A 893 23.43 -11.83 -28.76
N ASP A 894 23.29 -10.53 -28.50
CA ASP A 894 22.21 -10.00 -27.66
C ASP A 894 20.96 -9.81 -28.51
N ILE A 895 19.82 -10.34 -28.03
CA ILE A 895 18.56 -10.38 -28.79
C ILE A 895 17.59 -9.37 -28.18
N PRO A 896 17.04 -8.43 -28.97
CA PRO A 896 16.17 -7.40 -28.42
C PRO A 896 14.79 -7.96 -28.05
N LEU A 897 14.62 -8.30 -26.78
CA LEU A 897 13.37 -8.84 -26.23
C LEU A 897 12.66 -7.91 -25.23
N HIS A 898 13.29 -6.80 -24.80
CA HIS A 898 12.66 -5.94 -23.78
C HIS A 898 13.17 -4.48 -23.66
N GLU A 899 14.35 -4.14 -24.18
CA GLU A 899 15.01 -2.84 -23.93
C GLU A 899 15.29 -2.06 -25.22
N ALA A 900 15.36 -0.73 -25.13
CA ALA A 900 15.62 0.17 -26.26
C ALA A 900 17.13 0.39 -26.54
N PHE A 901 17.97 -0.57 -26.15
CA PHE A 901 19.43 -0.53 -26.32
C PHE A 901 20.02 -1.93 -26.16
N THR A 902 21.23 -2.14 -26.69
CA THR A 902 22.09 -3.29 -26.35
C THR A 902 23.02 -2.89 -25.21
N GLN A 903 23.46 -3.84 -24.38
CA GLN A 903 24.49 -3.59 -23.37
C GLN A 903 25.43 -4.79 -23.21
N ILE A 904 26.62 -4.58 -22.65
CA ILE A 904 27.56 -5.65 -22.32
C ILE A 904 28.58 -5.22 -21.26
N GLY A 905 28.96 -6.13 -20.37
CA GLY A 905 30.12 -5.95 -19.49
C GLY A 905 31.42 -6.09 -20.30
N VAL A 906 32.35 -5.14 -20.14
CA VAL A 906 33.64 -5.14 -20.84
C VAL A 906 34.82 -5.11 -19.87
N VAL A 907 35.87 -5.88 -20.19
CA VAL A 907 37.09 -6.02 -19.37
C VAL A 907 37.98 -4.80 -19.63
N MET A 908 38.26 -4.03 -18.58
CA MET A 908 39.03 -2.80 -18.67
C MET A 908 40.54 -3.04 -18.72
N ASN A 909 41.25 -2.12 -19.37
CA ASN A 909 42.71 -2.03 -19.40
C ASN A 909 43.37 -3.29 -19.99
N THR A 910 42.85 -3.72 -21.14
CA THR A 910 43.34 -4.87 -21.93
C THR A 910 43.45 -4.49 -23.41
N ASP A 911 44.25 -5.24 -24.18
CA ASP A 911 44.32 -5.10 -25.65
C ASP A 911 43.11 -5.72 -26.39
N PHE A 912 42.12 -6.24 -25.64
CA PHE A 912 40.92 -6.86 -26.20
C PHE A 912 40.14 -5.89 -27.08
N VAL A 913 39.79 -6.33 -28.29
CA VAL A 913 38.96 -5.60 -29.23
C VAL A 913 37.53 -6.14 -29.16
N TYR A 914 36.60 -5.30 -28.71
CA TYR A 914 35.17 -5.58 -28.73
C TYR A 914 34.60 -5.19 -30.10
N THR A 915 34.45 -6.16 -30.98
CA THR A 915 33.86 -5.97 -32.31
C THR A 915 32.34 -6.04 -32.25
N VAL A 916 31.67 -4.93 -32.56
CA VAL A 916 30.22 -4.84 -32.67
C VAL A 916 29.80 -5.06 -34.12
N ASN A 917 28.95 -6.07 -34.35
CA ASN A 917 28.34 -6.41 -35.63
C ASN A 917 26.81 -6.38 -35.50
N TYR A 918 26.12 -6.08 -36.60
CA TYR A 918 24.67 -6.13 -36.70
C TYR A 918 24.25 -7.19 -37.73
N ASP A 919 23.19 -7.94 -37.44
CA ASP A 919 22.68 -9.01 -38.31
C ASP A 919 22.04 -8.50 -39.61
N THR A 920 21.52 -7.29 -39.55
CA THR A 920 20.78 -6.56 -40.57
C THR A 920 21.44 -5.20 -40.78
N THR A 921 21.29 -4.60 -41.96
CA THR A 921 21.78 -3.24 -42.22
C THR A 921 21.05 -2.26 -41.31
N LEU A 922 21.76 -1.71 -40.31
CA LEU A 922 21.18 -0.92 -39.24
C LEU A 922 20.31 0.23 -39.77
N SER A 923 19.01 0.17 -39.47
CA SER A 923 18.00 1.11 -39.96
C SER A 923 17.98 2.46 -39.22
N SER A 924 18.54 2.52 -38.00
CA SER A 924 18.76 3.78 -37.30
C SER A 924 19.71 4.70 -38.07
N ILE A 925 19.69 5.98 -37.73
CA ILE A 925 20.68 6.98 -38.16
C ILE A 925 21.71 7.27 -37.06
N LYS A 926 21.61 6.61 -35.90
CA LYS A 926 22.48 6.85 -34.74
C LYS A 926 22.83 5.57 -33.96
N ILE A 927 24.03 5.58 -33.39
CA ILE A 927 24.46 4.74 -32.29
C ILE A 927 25.05 5.67 -31.23
N ASP A 928 24.42 5.74 -30.06
CA ASP A 928 24.92 6.44 -28.88
C ASP A 928 25.59 5.40 -27.97
N MET A 929 26.92 5.32 -28.04
CA MET A 929 27.70 4.47 -27.14
C MET A 929 27.90 5.19 -25.81
N LYS A 930 27.52 4.56 -24.70
CA LYS A 930 27.80 5.02 -23.35
C LYS A 930 28.69 3.98 -22.67
N LEU A 931 29.89 4.39 -22.27
CA LEU A 931 30.69 3.63 -21.30
C LEU A 931 30.43 4.19 -19.90
N GLY A 932 30.18 3.33 -18.91
CA GLY A 932 29.90 3.71 -17.51
C GLY A 932 30.52 2.75 -16.49
N ASP A 933 30.43 3.13 -15.21
CA ASP A 933 31.01 2.43 -14.04
C ASP A 933 32.51 2.16 -14.15
N VAL A 934 33.27 3.24 -14.30
CA VAL A 934 34.68 3.21 -14.66
C VAL A 934 35.44 4.30 -13.94
N HIS A 935 36.74 4.08 -13.72
CA HIS A 935 37.62 5.01 -13.03
C HIS A 935 38.41 5.86 -14.03
N ALA A 936 38.90 7.01 -13.57
CA ALA A 936 39.80 7.86 -14.32
C ALA A 936 40.99 7.05 -14.91
N GLY A 937 41.18 7.12 -16.23
CA GLY A 937 42.23 6.39 -16.93
C GLY A 937 41.89 4.95 -17.35
N ASP A 938 40.76 4.38 -16.89
CA ASP A 938 40.31 3.07 -17.40
C ASP A 938 40.00 3.19 -18.91
N PHE A 939 40.32 2.15 -19.69
CA PHE A 939 40.10 2.12 -21.14
C PHE A 939 39.60 0.79 -21.70
N VAL A 940 38.94 0.88 -22.86
CA VAL A 940 38.51 -0.26 -23.69
C VAL A 940 38.65 0.05 -25.19
N TYR A 941 38.96 -0.97 -25.99
CA TYR A 941 38.97 -0.88 -27.45
C TYR A 941 37.70 -1.47 -28.07
N ILE A 942 37.01 -0.66 -28.88
CA ILE A 942 35.76 -1.01 -29.55
C ILE A 942 35.97 -0.87 -31.06
N ARG A 943 35.47 -1.85 -31.83
CA ARG A 943 35.42 -1.80 -33.30
C ARG A 943 33.98 -1.94 -33.74
N ILE A 944 33.35 -0.87 -34.23
CA ILE A 944 32.06 -0.96 -34.90
C ILE A 944 32.32 -1.33 -36.36
N VAL A 945 31.82 -2.50 -36.77
CA VAL A 945 31.83 -2.90 -38.19
C VAL A 945 30.84 -2.02 -38.94
N ASN A 946 31.26 -1.54 -40.11
CA ASN A 946 30.64 -0.48 -40.91
C ASN A 946 29.10 -0.51 -40.85
N PRO A 947 28.46 0.38 -40.05
CA PRO A 947 27.01 0.43 -39.96
C PRO A 947 26.42 1.15 -41.17
N TRP A 948 27.12 2.16 -41.70
CA TRP A 948 26.73 2.95 -42.88
C TRP A 948 27.98 3.45 -43.63
N ALA A 949 27.95 3.36 -44.97
CA ALA A 949 29.07 3.76 -45.83
C ALA A 949 29.54 5.21 -45.65
N ASN A 950 28.70 6.08 -45.09
CA ASN A 950 28.98 7.48 -44.76
C ASN A 950 28.81 7.75 -43.26
N GLN A 951 29.32 6.86 -42.41
CA GLN A 951 29.31 7.07 -40.96
C GLN A 951 30.22 8.22 -40.51
N GLN A 952 29.77 8.97 -39.51
CA GLN A 952 30.54 9.99 -38.80
C GLN A 952 30.63 9.61 -37.33
N VAL A 953 31.81 9.73 -36.72
CA VAL A 953 32.02 9.58 -35.27
C VAL A 953 32.26 10.96 -34.67
N THR A 954 31.60 11.27 -33.55
CA THR A 954 31.70 12.55 -32.85
C THR A 954 31.74 12.35 -31.33
N GLY A 955 32.23 13.36 -30.60
CA GLY A 955 32.43 13.35 -29.15
C GLY A 955 33.87 13.03 -28.71
N ILE A 956 34.71 12.52 -29.62
CA ILE A 956 36.11 12.17 -29.37
C ILE A 956 36.98 12.53 -30.60
N PRO A 957 38.29 12.82 -30.46
CA PRO A 957 39.15 13.27 -31.55
C PRO A 957 39.53 12.15 -32.54
N ALA A 958 39.70 12.52 -33.81
CA ALA A 958 40.15 11.62 -34.87
C ALA A 958 41.68 11.36 -34.84
N LYS A 959 42.08 10.25 -35.45
CA LYS A 959 43.47 9.80 -35.70
C LYS A 959 43.59 9.27 -37.13
N ASN A 960 44.81 9.09 -37.63
CA ASN A 960 45.05 8.68 -39.02
C ASN A 960 45.21 7.16 -39.21
N SER A 961 45.31 6.40 -38.12
CA SER A 961 45.49 4.94 -38.15
C SER A 961 44.93 4.26 -36.90
N GLU A 962 44.65 2.95 -36.99
CA GLU A 962 44.27 2.14 -35.82
C GLU A 962 45.39 2.14 -34.75
N GLN A 963 46.65 2.14 -35.18
CA GLN A 963 47.81 2.19 -34.27
C GLN A 963 47.84 3.50 -33.48
N GLU A 964 47.60 4.66 -34.12
CA GLU A 964 47.47 5.94 -33.42
C GLU A 964 46.29 5.99 -32.44
N VAL A 965 45.20 5.24 -32.70
CA VAL A 965 44.11 5.07 -31.73
C VAL A 965 44.55 4.20 -30.56
N ARG A 966 45.32 3.13 -30.81
CA ARG A 966 45.88 2.26 -29.75
C ARG A 966 46.82 3.01 -28.83
N ASP A 967 47.77 3.74 -29.40
CA ASP A 967 48.81 4.48 -28.69
C ASP A 967 48.30 5.78 -28.04
N SER A 968 47.07 6.21 -28.35
CA SER A 968 46.45 7.39 -27.74
C SER A 968 46.29 7.24 -26.23
N SER A 969 46.74 8.23 -25.46
CA SER A 969 46.53 8.32 -24.01
C SER A 969 45.16 8.89 -23.62
N THR A 970 44.43 9.46 -24.59
CA THR A 970 43.06 9.96 -24.43
C THR A 970 42.10 9.18 -25.33
N SER A 971 40.80 9.36 -25.13
CA SER A 971 39.80 8.85 -26.06
C SER A 971 40.10 9.30 -27.49
N ALA A 972 39.94 8.40 -28.47
CA ALA A 972 40.29 8.65 -29.86
C ALA A 972 39.57 7.67 -30.81
N PHE A 973 39.35 8.09 -32.07
CA PHE A 973 38.80 7.21 -33.10
C PHE A 973 39.56 7.27 -34.43
N TYR A 974 39.39 6.22 -35.24
CA TYR A 974 39.83 6.14 -36.63
C TYR A 974 38.78 5.37 -37.43
N VAL A 975 38.41 5.86 -38.62
CA VAL A 975 37.58 5.10 -39.57
C VAL A 975 38.48 4.60 -40.69
N ASN A 976 38.54 3.28 -40.87
CA ASN A 976 39.38 2.69 -41.92
C ASN A 976 38.72 2.78 -43.32
N PRO A 977 39.45 2.50 -44.41
CA PRO A 977 38.89 2.56 -45.78
C PRO A 977 37.72 1.60 -46.05
N ASN A 978 37.52 0.56 -45.22
CA ASN A 978 36.36 -0.33 -45.30
C ASN A 978 35.13 0.24 -44.55
N GLY A 979 35.26 1.43 -43.95
CA GLY A 979 34.23 2.10 -43.16
C GLY A 979 34.03 1.53 -41.76
N HIS A 980 34.99 0.80 -41.19
CA HIS A 980 34.90 0.32 -39.80
C HIS A 980 35.41 1.43 -38.86
N ALA A 981 34.66 1.74 -37.80
CA ALA A 981 35.13 2.67 -36.76
C ALA A 981 35.88 1.93 -35.65
N PHE A 982 37.14 2.30 -35.44
CA PHE A 982 37.97 1.89 -34.31
C PHE A 982 37.97 2.99 -33.28
N VAL A 983 37.71 2.64 -32.02
CA VAL A 983 37.53 3.56 -30.92
C VAL A 983 38.34 3.06 -29.72
N LYS A 984 39.22 3.91 -29.18
CA LYS A 984 39.70 3.78 -27.81
C LYS A 984 38.85 4.70 -26.96
N ALA A 985 38.06 4.13 -26.06
CA ALA A 985 37.41 4.89 -25.01
C ALA A 985 38.38 4.95 -23.82
N VAL A 986 38.79 6.15 -23.40
CA VAL A 986 39.60 6.40 -22.20
C VAL A 986 38.86 7.38 -21.30
N VAL A 987 38.61 6.95 -20.07
CA VAL A 987 37.77 7.64 -19.10
C VAL A 987 38.52 8.84 -18.52
N GLN A 988 37.87 10.00 -18.52
CA GLN A 988 38.47 11.25 -18.05
C GLN A 988 38.28 11.42 -16.53
N PRO A 989 39.13 12.18 -15.82
CA PRO A 989 39.09 12.27 -14.35
C PRO A 989 37.82 12.86 -13.75
N ASP A 990 37.01 13.54 -14.57
CA ASP A 990 35.84 14.33 -14.19
C ASP A 990 34.50 13.74 -14.69
N SER A 991 34.52 12.60 -15.40
CA SER A 991 33.30 12.00 -15.95
C SER A 991 33.19 10.50 -15.67
N THR A 992 32.10 10.11 -15.00
CA THR A 992 31.72 8.71 -14.77
C THR A 992 31.11 8.03 -15.99
N SER A 993 30.95 8.77 -17.11
CA SER A 993 30.53 8.18 -18.38
C SER A 993 31.16 8.84 -19.60
N LEU A 994 31.31 8.07 -20.69
CA LEU A 994 31.77 8.58 -21.98
C LEU A 994 30.69 8.33 -23.04
N LEU A 995 30.12 9.40 -23.58
CA LEU A 995 29.16 9.36 -24.68
C LEU A 995 29.87 9.56 -26.03
N ILE A 996 29.92 8.52 -26.85
CA ILE A 996 30.45 8.57 -28.22
C ILE A 996 29.29 8.41 -29.19
N LYS A 997 29.18 9.34 -30.13
CA LYS A 997 28.07 9.41 -31.07
C LYS A 997 28.54 8.98 -32.46
N VAL A 998 28.11 7.79 -32.90
CA VAL A 998 28.21 7.42 -34.32
C VAL A 998 26.88 7.78 -35.00
N ARG A 999 26.96 8.36 -36.19
CA ARG A 999 25.82 8.88 -36.95
C ARG A 999 25.94 8.52 -38.41
N LYS A 1000 24.80 8.30 -39.06
CA LYS A 1000 24.70 8.29 -40.52
C LYS A 1000 24.66 9.73 -41.00
N LEU A 1001 25.53 10.11 -41.92
CA LEU A 1001 25.38 11.37 -42.64
C LEU A 1001 24.09 11.28 -43.49
N LEU A 1002 23.04 12.00 -43.08
CA LEU A 1002 21.74 11.99 -43.78
C LEU A 1002 21.80 12.68 -45.15
N PHE A 1003 22.74 13.60 -45.28
CA PHE A 1003 23.16 14.25 -46.51
C PHE A 1003 24.70 14.21 -46.53
N PRO A 1004 25.37 14.32 -47.69
CA PRO A 1004 26.76 14.78 -47.67
C PRO A 1004 26.84 16.08 -46.84
N PRO A 1005 27.99 16.40 -46.19
CA PRO A 1005 28.13 17.66 -45.47
C PRO A 1005 27.67 18.79 -46.38
N ASN A 1006 26.88 19.74 -45.86
CA ASN A 1006 26.26 20.80 -46.68
C ASN A 1006 27.33 21.53 -47.49
N LEU A 1007 27.47 21.10 -48.75
CA LEU A 1007 28.32 21.73 -49.72
C LEU A 1007 27.72 23.12 -49.98
N PRO A 1008 28.51 24.21 -49.90
CA PRO A 1008 28.01 25.51 -50.35
C PRO A 1008 27.50 25.37 -51.79
N SER A 1009 26.44 26.10 -52.15
CA SER A 1009 25.90 26.07 -53.52
C SER A 1009 27.05 26.30 -54.51
N PRO A 1010 27.32 25.35 -55.45
CA PRO A 1010 28.62 25.32 -56.11
C PRO A 1010 28.99 26.67 -56.74
N SER A 1011 30.18 27.16 -56.42
CA SER A 1011 30.60 28.55 -56.64
C SER A 1011 31.79 28.59 -57.59
N GLY A 1012 31.69 29.39 -58.66
CA GLY A 1012 32.82 29.71 -59.52
C GLY A 1012 33.67 30.88 -59.01
N ASP A 1013 33.28 31.55 -57.92
CA ASP A 1013 33.96 32.72 -57.35
C ASP A 1013 34.93 32.27 -56.24
N PHE A 1014 35.95 31.51 -56.64
CA PHE A 1014 36.91 30.93 -55.71
C PHE A 1014 37.62 31.99 -54.85
N ASN A 1015 37.83 33.18 -55.39
CA ASN A 1015 38.54 34.24 -54.69
C ASN A 1015 37.61 35.11 -53.79
N ALA A 1016 36.29 34.94 -53.92
CA ALA A 1016 35.23 35.66 -53.20
C ALA A 1016 35.22 37.18 -53.42
N ASP A 1017 35.62 37.67 -54.60
CA ASP A 1017 35.53 39.11 -54.96
C ASP A 1017 34.16 39.52 -55.53
N GLY A 1018 33.25 38.57 -55.72
CA GLY A 1018 31.92 38.76 -56.27
C GLY A 1018 31.84 38.61 -57.79
N ASN A 1019 32.92 38.27 -58.49
CA ASN A 1019 32.95 38.16 -59.95
C ASN A 1019 33.56 36.82 -60.40
N VAL A 1020 32.78 35.96 -61.05
CA VAL A 1020 33.31 34.72 -61.63
C VAL A 1020 34.09 35.04 -62.90
N GLY A 1021 35.41 35.14 -62.78
CA GLY A 1021 36.28 35.72 -63.78
C GLY A 1021 37.53 34.90 -64.10
N GLY A 1022 38.48 35.55 -64.80
CA GLY A 1022 39.74 34.92 -65.20
C GLY A 1022 40.72 34.67 -64.05
N ALA A 1023 40.51 35.29 -62.89
CA ALA A 1023 41.27 35.03 -61.66
C ALA A 1023 40.91 33.65 -61.09
N ASP A 1024 39.63 33.32 -61.10
CA ASP A 1024 39.06 32.09 -60.56
C ASP A 1024 39.37 30.90 -61.47
N PHE A 1025 39.33 31.10 -62.79
CA PHE A 1025 39.88 30.11 -63.72
C PHE A 1025 41.35 29.77 -63.40
N LEU A 1026 42.11 30.75 -62.95
CA LEU A 1026 43.50 30.57 -62.56
C LEU A 1026 43.65 29.87 -61.21
N ALA A 1027 42.71 30.04 -60.28
CA ALA A 1027 42.65 29.27 -59.03
C ALA A 1027 42.37 27.80 -59.34
N TRP A 1028 41.28 27.49 -60.06
CA TRP A 1028 40.97 26.15 -60.55
C TRP A 1028 42.13 25.52 -61.34
N GLN A 1029 42.74 26.24 -62.28
CA GLN A 1029 43.85 25.71 -63.08
C GLN A 1029 45.09 25.37 -62.23
N ARG A 1030 45.29 26.04 -61.10
CA ARG A 1030 46.38 25.76 -60.15
C ARG A 1030 46.03 24.63 -59.18
N GLY A 1031 44.75 24.47 -58.86
CA GLY A 1031 44.25 23.38 -58.03
C GLY A 1031 44.11 22.05 -58.78
N PHE A 1032 43.87 22.06 -60.09
CA PHE A 1032 43.46 20.87 -60.85
C PHE A 1032 44.30 19.61 -60.57
N GLY A 1033 43.66 18.59 -60.00
CA GLY A 1033 44.28 17.33 -59.55
C GLY A 1033 44.83 17.35 -58.11
N LYS A 1034 44.53 18.38 -57.31
CA LYS A 1034 44.89 18.48 -55.89
C LYS A 1034 43.77 17.90 -55.01
N PRO A 1035 44.07 16.91 -54.14
CA PRO A 1035 43.14 16.42 -53.13
C PRO A 1035 43.20 17.23 -51.83
N LEU A 1036 42.12 17.18 -51.05
CA LEU A 1036 41.93 17.98 -49.82
C LEU A 1036 42.02 19.50 -50.09
N ALA A 1037 41.45 19.94 -51.21
CA ALA A 1037 41.39 21.33 -51.62
C ALA A 1037 40.29 22.12 -50.87
N PHE A 1038 40.42 23.44 -50.85
CA PHE A 1038 39.38 24.36 -50.41
C PHE A 1038 38.86 25.18 -51.60
N GLU A 1039 37.73 25.88 -51.44
CA GLU A 1039 37.10 26.69 -52.50
C GLU A 1039 38.09 27.66 -53.18
N ILE A 1040 38.89 28.40 -52.40
CA ILE A 1040 39.93 29.32 -52.92
C ILE A 1040 41.04 28.65 -53.73
N GLU A 1041 41.15 27.32 -53.66
CA GLU A 1041 42.10 26.51 -54.40
C GLU A 1041 41.50 25.89 -55.66
N GLY A 1042 40.21 26.10 -55.92
CA GLY A 1042 39.51 25.69 -57.15
C GLY A 1042 38.41 24.65 -56.98
N ASP A 1043 38.13 24.21 -55.76
CA ASP A 1043 37.07 23.24 -55.44
C ASP A 1043 35.71 23.98 -55.39
N ALA A 1044 34.95 23.90 -56.48
CA ALA A 1044 33.71 24.65 -56.63
C ALA A 1044 32.54 23.98 -55.94
N ASN A 1045 32.57 22.65 -55.83
CA ASN A 1045 31.48 21.87 -55.27
C ASN A 1045 31.71 21.50 -53.79
N GLY A 1046 32.91 21.69 -53.24
CA GLY A 1046 33.27 21.39 -51.86
C GLY A 1046 33.54 19.90 -51.58
N ASP A 1047 33.72 19.06 -52.60
CA ASP A 1047 33.98 17.62 -52.46
C ASP A 1047 35.46 17.28 -52.15
N PHE A 1048 36.29 18.31 -52.06
CA PHE A 1048 37.72 18.31 -51.74
C PHE A 1048 38.68 17.88 -52.87
N ASP A 1049 38.19 17.62 -54.09
CA ASP A 1049 39.03 17.30 -55.27
C ASP A 1049 38.82 18.30 -56.42
N VAL A 1050 39.86 19.03 -56.84
CA VAL A 1050 39.71 20.00 -57.95
C VAL A 1050 39.75 19.32 -59.32
N ASP A 1051 38.60 19.21 -59.99
CA ASP A 1051 38.42 18.35 -61.17
C ASP A 1051 37.65 19.04 -62.34
N ALA A 1052 37.15 18.27 -63.31
CA ALA A 1052 36.42 18.80 -64.47
C ALA A 1052 34.99 19.29 -64.15
N THR A 1053 34.46 18.91 -63.00
CA THR A 1053 33.16 19.30 -62.44
C THR A 1053 33.21 20.76 -62.00
N ASP A 1054 34.27 21.15 -61.27
CA ASP A 1054 34.48 22.54 -60.82
C ASP A 1054 34.69 23.50 -61.97
N LEU A 1055 35.44 23.05 -62.98
CA LEU A 1055 35.58 23.78 -64.23
C LEU A 1055 34.23 24.05 -64.90
N ASN A 1056 33.29 23.11 -64.84
CA ASN A 1056 31.96 23.31 -65.39
C ASN A 1056 31.13 24.26 -64.53
N THR A 1057 31.25 24.23 -63.20
CA THR A 1057 30.66 25.25 -62.31
C THR A 1057 31.17 26.64 -62.66
N TRP A 1058 32.49 26.83 -62.75
CA TRP A 1058 33.11 28.09 -63.16
C TRP A 1058 32.63 28.54 -64.56
N LYS A 1059 32.65 27.65 -65.57
CA LYS A 1059 32.17 27.97 -66.93
C LYS A 1059 30.71 28.41 -66.96
N ASN A 1060 29.85 27.76 -66.18
CA ASN A 1060 28.42 28.05 -66.15
C ASN A 1060 28.11 29.40 -65.47
N GLN A 1061 29.01 29.88 -64.60
CA GLN A 1061 28.86 31.14 -63.88
C GLN A 1061 29.75 32.26 -64.45
N PHE A 1062 30.67 31.97 -65.36
CA PHE A 1062 31.61 32.94 -65.94
C PHE A 1062 30.93 34.19 -66.49
N GLY A 1063 31.35 35.36 -65.98
CA GLY A 1063 30.73 36.66 -66.30
C GLY A 1063 29.56 37.06 -65.38
N SER A 1064 29.27 36.29 -64.33
CA SER A 1064 28.36 36.70 -63.26
C SER A 1064 28.98 37.80 -62.40
N VAL A 1065 28.16 38.79 -62.02
CA VAL A 1065 28.57 39.93 -61.18
C VAL A 1065 27.63 40.01 -59.98
N GLY A 1066 28.16 39.72 -58.79
CA GLY A 1066 27.46 39.84 -57.51
C GLY A 1066 27.26 41.31 -57.11
N GLY A 1067 26.09 41.63 -56.54
CA GLY A 1067 25.77 42.99 -56.09
C GLY A 1067 26.65 43.45 -54.92
N SER A 1068 27.06 44.72 -54.94
CA SER A 1068 28.04 45.29 -54.00
C SER A 1068 27.67 45.18 -52.52
N VAL A 1069 28.58 44.59 -51.75
CA VAL A 1069 28.63 44.66 -50.28
C VAL A 1069 29.29 45.97 -49.83
N VAL A 1070 28.82 46.56 -48.73
CA VAL A 1070 29.52 47.65 -48.02
C VAL A 1070 30.34 47.08 -46.86
N THR A 1071 31.52 47.65 -46.65
CA THR A 1071 32.70 47.04 -46.05
C THR A 1071 32.80 47.08 -44.52
N SER A 1072 33.56 46.13 -43.94
CA SER A 1072 34.54 46.45 -42.89
C SER A 1072 35.79 45.55 -43.03
N SER A 1073 36.94 46.02 -42.54
CA SER A 1073 38.28 45.70 -43.05
C SER A 1073 39.05 44.54 -42.36
N THR A 1074 39.99 43.99 -43.12
CA THR A 1074 41.14 43.11 -42.77
C THR A 1074 42.16 43.81 -41.83
N VAL A 1075 43.25 43.23 -41.26
CA VAL A 1075 44.19 42.19 -41.75
C VAL A 1075 44.99 41.47 -40.62
N SER A 1076 45.42 40.23 -40.89
CA SER A 1076 46.70 39.52 -40.51
C SER A 1076 47.36 39.66 -39.13
N ASP A 1077 47.26 38.57 -38.35
CA ASP A 1077 48.31 37.62 -37.89
C ASP A 1077 49.79 38.02 -37.60
N SER A 1078 50.31 37.39 -36.53
CA SER A 1078 51.70 37.01 -36.20
C SER A 1078 52.75 38.07 -35.74
N SER A 1079 53.18 37.96 -34.46
CA SER A 1079 54.61 38.11 -34.07
C SER A 1079 54.88 37.56 -32.64
N LEU A 1080 56.16 37.28 -32.35
CA LEU A 1080 56.65 36.45 -31.24
C LEU A 1080 57.15 37.25 -30.02
N LEU A 1081 57.22 36.56 -28.86
CA LEU A 1081 58.10 36.78 -27.69
C LEU A 1081 58.34 38.21 -27.17
N ASN A 1082 58.03 38.45 -25.88
CA ASN A 1082 59.07 38.63 -24.86
C ASN A 1082 58.51 38.66 -23.42
N ALA A 1083 59.36 38.33 -22.44
CA ALA A 1083 59.02 38.22 -21.02
C ALA A 1083 59.46 39.46 -20.21
N PHE A 1084 58.77 39.75 -19.09
CA PHE A 1084 59.28 40.36 -17.83
C PHE A 1084 58.12 40.33 -16.79
N SER A 1085 58.13 39.41 -15.83
CA SER A 1085 58.62 39.57 -14.44
C SER A 1085 57.66 40.25 -13.43
N THR A 1086 57.19 39.46 -12.45
CA THR A 1086 57.08 39.74 -10.98
C THR A 1086 56.68 41.14 -10.48
N ALA A 1087 55.82 41.35 -9.47
CA ALA A 1087 55.43 40.49 -8.34
C ALA A 1087 54.12 40.94 -7.65
N SER A 1088 53.56 40.09 -6.76
CA SER A 1088 52.83 40.32 -5.47
C SER A 1088 52.17 41.69 -5.16
N ILE A 1089 51.07 41.82 -4.40
CA ILE A 1089 50.89 41.51 -2.96
C ILE A 1089 49.36 41.58 -2.60
N THR A 1090 48.85 40.75 -1.67
CA THR A 1090 47.53 40.86 -0.96
C THR A 1090 47.71 41.54 0.43
N PRO A 1091 46.72 41.81 1.33
CA PRO A 1091 45.24 41.67 1.33
C PRO A 1091 44.48 42.93 1.89
N VAL A 1092 43.16 42.83 2.19
CA VAL A 1092 42.51 43.09 3.52
C VAL A 1092 40.98 43.39 3.45
N VAL A 1093 40.23 42.42 4.02
CA VAL A 1093 38.94 42.37 4.77
C VAL A 1093 38.13 43.64 5.16
N LEU A 1094 36.78 43.61 4.99
CA LEU A 1094 35.70 43.67 6.04
C LEU A 1094 34.30 44.15 5.52
N GLU A 1095 33.22 43.58 6.07
CA GLU A 1095 31.79 43.98 5.94
C GLU A 1095 31.37 45.04 7.01
N PRO A 1096 30.08 45.28 7.41
CA PRO A 1096 28.72 45.01 6.86
C PRO A 1096 27.74 46.24 6.92
N ILE A 1097 26.40 46.04 6.78
CA ILE A 1097 25.28 46.56 7.67
C ILE A 1097 23.91 46.90 6.96
N THR A 1098 22.87 46.11 7.34
CA THR A 1098 21.38 46.29 7.52
C THR A 1098 20.41 47.20 6.68
N GLN A 1099 19.12 46.80 6.75
CA GLN A 1099 17.82 47.32 6.18
C GLN A 1099 17.29 48.65 6.84
N PRO A 1100 15.99 49.11 6.79
CA PRO A 1100 14.73 48.71 6.07
C PRO A 1100 13.78 49.87 5.56
N LEU A 1101 12.51 49.53 5.21
CA LEU A 1101 11.20 50.29 5.27
C LEU A 1101 10.42 50.75 3.99
N LEU A 1102 9.28 50.06 3.76
CA LEU A 1102 7.88 50.49 3.46
C LEU A 1102 7.52 51.83 2.77
N LEU A 1103 6.54 51.77 1.84
CA LEU A 1103 5.34 52.63 1.83
C LEU A 1103 4.14 52.00 1.05
N THR A 1104 2.95 52.60 1.11
CA THR A 1104 1.62 51.95 0.92
C THR A 1104 0.64 52.65 -0.04
N ALA A 1105 -0.36 51.89 -0.55
CA ALA A 1105 -1.73 52.32 -0.97
C ALA A 1105 -1.89 53.24 -2.21
N SER A 1106 -3.06 53.42 -2.86
CA SER A 1106 -4.27 52.59 -3.15
C SER A 1106 -5.18 53.38 -4.15
N LEU A 1107 -6.42 52.89 -4.43
CA LEU A 1107 -7.53 53.48 -5.23
C LEU A 1107 -7.51 53.23 -6.76
N VAL A 1108 -8.62 53.06 -7.52
CA VAL A 1108 -10.00 52.50 -7.38
C VAL A 1108 -10.91 53.17 -8.46
N ASP A 1109 -11.80 52.36 -9.07
CA ASP A 1109 -13.00 52.68 -9.90
C ASP A 1109 -12.91 53.49 -11.21
N ALA A 1110 -13.45 52.90 -12.30
CA ALA A 1110 -14.84 53.18 -12.74
C ALA A 1110 -15.31 52.22 -13.87
N ALA A 1111 -16.61 51.93 -13.94
CA ALA A 1111 -17.20 50.89 -14.79
C ALA A 1111 -18.03 51.40 -16.00
N GLN A 1112 -18.53 50.42 -16.76
CA GLN A 1112 -19.64 50.37 -17.75
C GLN A 1112 -19.20 50.28 -19.24
N SER A 1113 -19.82 49.49 -20.12
CA SER A 1113 -21.23 49.04 -20.19
C SER A 1113 -21.45 47.68 -20.93
N MET A 1114 -22.71 47.24 -21.01
CA MET A 1114 -23.18 45.92 -21.49
C MET A 1114 -23.27 45.79 -23.03
N ASN A 1115 -23.18 44.57 -23.59
CA ASN A 1115 -24.36 43.86 -24.14
C ASN A 1115 -24.13 42.38 -24.55
N MET A 1116 -25.23 41.61 -24.66
CA MET A 1116 -25.26 40.19 -25.03
C MET A 1116 -25.15 39.93 -26.55
N GLY A 1117 -24.68 38.74 -26.94
CA GLY A 1117 -24.77 38.24 -28.32
C GLY A 1117 -24.43 36.74 -28.42
N ILE A 1118 -25.32 35.94 -28.98
CA ILE A 1118 -25.26 34.47 -29.04
C ILE A 1118 -24.72 33.98 -30.41
N GLN A 1119 -24.16 32.76 -30.40
CA GLN A 1119 -24.04 31.77 -31.50
C GLN A 1119 -22.77 31.67 -32.39
N THR A 1120 -22.09 30.54 -32.16
CA THR A 1120 -21.60 29.53 -33.14
C THR A 1120 -20.47 29.79 -34.14
N SER A 1121 -19.68 28.71 -34.28
CA SER A 1121 -19.01 28.17 -35.47
C SER A 1121 -17.50 28.39 -35.64
N THR A 1122 -16.78 27.26 -35.57
CA THR A 1122 -15.63 26.84 -36.41
C THR A 1122 -14.56 27.88 -36.78
N GLY A 1123 -13.36 27.72 -36.22
CA GLY A 1123 -12.12 28.30 -36.73
C GLY A 1123 -11.04 27.23 -36.87
N HIS A 1124 -10.56 26.99 -38.10
CA HIS A 1124 -9.37 26.18 -38.35
C HIS A 1124 -8.08 26.97 -38.08
N PHE A 1125 -7.01 26.24 -37.80
CA PHE A 1125 -5.63 26.69 -37.59
C PHE A 1125 -5.07 27.55 -38.74
N PHE A 1126 -4.15 28.46 -38.39
CA PHE A 1126 -2.75 28.36 -38.83
C PHE A 1126 -1.80 29.03 -37.81
N GLU A 1127 -0.57 28.50 -37.73
CA GLU A 1127 0.45 28.78 -36.71
C GLU A 1127 1.19 30.12 -36.87
N PHE A 1128 1.79 30.56 -35.76
CA PHE A 1128 3.19 30.98 -35.73
C PHE A 1128 3.87 30.32 -34.52
N ALA A 1129 5.10 29.81 -34.72
CA ALA A 1129 5.82 28.95 -33.78
C ALA A 1129 6.84 29.69 -32.90
N PHE A 1130 7.19 29.10 -31.74
CA PHE A 1130 8.51 29.22 -31.12
C PHE A 1130 8.88 27.96 -30.30
N GLU A 1131 10.01 27.38 -30.69
CA GLU A 1131 10.98 26.49 -30.02
C GLU A 1131 10.55 25.46 -28.93
N GLU A 1132 10.91 24.20 -29.18
CA GLU A 1132 10.63 23.01 -28.35
C GLU A 1132 11.70 22.69 -27.30
N GLY A 1133 11.28 21.95 -26.26
CA GLY A 1133 12.17 21.24 -25.32
C GLY A 1133 11.81 19.75 -25.19
N ASP A 1134 12.76 18.94 -24.71
CA ASP A 1134 12.65 17.48 -24.63
C ASP A 1134 11.51 16.97 -23.70
N LEU A 1135 10.45 16.40 -24.28
CA LEU A 1135 9.52 15.47 -23.61
C LEU A 1135 8.93 14.46 -24.61
N ILE A 1136 9.35 13.18 -24.52
CA ILE A 1136 8.67 12.07 -25.22
C ILE A 1136 7.61 11.48 -24.29
N ARG A 1137 6.34 11.60 -24.68
CA ARG A 1137 5.22 10.76 -24.19
C ARG A 1137 4.83 9.78 -25.28
N GLU A 1138 4.64 8.51 -24.94
CA GLU A 1138 3.95 7.57 -25.84
C GLU A 1138 2.44 7.59 -25.54
N ASN A 1139 1.63 7.80 -26.58
CA ASN A 1139 0.19 7.57 -26.57
C ASN A 1139 -0.12 6.36 -27.45
N ARG A 1140 -0.96 5.42 -26.98
CA ARG A 1140 -1.73 4.53 -27.85
C ARG A 1140 -3.21 4.71 -27.57
N ILE A 1141 -3.95 5.02 -28.62
CA ILE A 1141 -5.40 5.30 -28.57
C ILE A 1141 -6.15 3.99 -28.76
N ALA A 1142 -7.07 3.68 -27.84
CA ALA A 1142 -8.13 2.70 -28.06
C ALA A 1142 -9.31 3.39 -28.78
N SER A 1143 -9.83 2.76 -29.84
CA SER A 1143 -10.99 3.25 -30.58
C SER A 1143 -12.25 2.44 -30.19
N VAL A 1144 -13.22 3.11 -29.57
CA VAL A 1144 -14.56 2.57 -29.32
C VAL A 1144 -15.39 2.63 -30.61
N LEU A 1145 -16.12 1.56 -30.90
CA LEU A 1145 -17.17 1.50 -31.93
C LEU A 1145 -18.30 0.59 -31.44
N GLU A 1146 -19.40 1.19 -31.03
CA GLU A 1146 -20.67 0.49 -30.82
C GLU A 1146 -21.32 0.17 -32.18
N LEU A 1147 -22.02 -0.97 -32.29
CA LEU A 1147 -23.31 -1.11 -32.99
C LEU A 1147 -23.86 -2.54 -32.90
N ASP A 1148 -24.85 -2.71 -32.02
CA ASP A 1148 -26.14 -3.41 -32.20
C ASP A 1148 -26.26 -4.89 -32.67
N ASP A 1149 -27.45 -5.43 -32.40
CA ASP A 1149 -27.88 -6.85 -32.43
C ASP A 1149 -27.92 -7.52 -33.82
N THR A 1150 -27.74 -8.85 -33.86
CA THR A 1150 -28.59 -9.87 -34.55
C THR A 1150 -27.87 -11.15 -35.05
N THR A 1151 -28.18 -12.27 -34.38
CA THR A 1151 -28.45 -13.61 -34.97
C THR A 1151 -27.36 -14.47 -35.68
N ARG A 1152 -27.32 -15.74 -35.22
CA ARG A 1152 -27.20 -17.01 -36.01
C ARG A 1152 -25.89 -17.37 -36.76
N SER A 1153 -25.28 -18.44 -36.23
CA SER A 1153 -25.17 -19.80 -36.83
C SER A 1153 -23.76 -20.34 -37.21
N ALA A 1154 -23.48 -21.52 -36.63
CA ALA A 1154 -22.81 -22.72 -37.17
C ALA A 1154 -21.56 -22.54 -38.10
N SER A 1155 -20.42 -23.21 -37.86
CA SER A 1155 -20.36 -24.68 -37.86
C SER A 1155 -18.94 -25.23 -37.62
N SER A 1156 -18.87 -26.46 -37.07
CA SER A 1156 -17.83 -27.52 -37.19
C SER A 1156 -16.48 -27.19 -37.87
N SER A 1157 -15.35 -27.67 -37.33
CA SER A 1157 -15.02 -29.11 -37.42
C SER A 1157 -13.77 -29.51 -36.61
N ALA A 1158 -13.69 -30.78 -36.22
CA ALA A 1158 -12.57 -31.37 -35.47
C ALA A 1158 -11.63 -32.19 -36.37
N THR A 1159 -10.40 -32.47 -35.94
CA THR A 1159 -9.66 -33.67 -36.41
C THR A 1159 -8.57 -34.17 -35.46
N ALA A 1160 -8.89 -35.27 -34.77
CA ALA A 1160 -8.10 -36.46 -34.44
C ALA A 1160 -6.57 -36.42 -34.11
N VAL A 1161 -6.24 -37.01 -32.96
CA VAL A 1161 -4.95 -37.62 -32.59
C VAL A 1161 -4.99 -39.14 -32.86
N PRO A 1162 -3.84 -39.82 -33.07
CA PRO A 1162 -3.74 -41.25 -32.75
C PRO A 1162 -2.50 -41.66 -31.91
N ASN A 1163 -2.80 -42.18 -30.72
CA ASN A 1163 -2.11 -43.16 -29.85
C ASN A 1163 -0.73 -43.78 -30.21
N GLY A 1164 0.08 -44.00 -29.17
CA GLY A 1164 1.12 -45.05 -29.09
C GLY A 1164 1.53 -45.41 -27.66
N LYS A 1165 1.22 -46.62 -27.17
CA LYS A 1165 1.58 -47.12 -25.83
C LYS A 1165 2.97 -47.79 -25.80
N LEU A 1166 3.60 -47.85 -24.62
CA LEU A 1166 4.20 -49.09 -24.04
C LEU A 1166 4.44 -48.93 -22.52
N ALA A 1167 4.69 -50.02 -21.78
CA ALA A 1167 4.40 -50.14 -20.34
C ALA A 1167 5.46 -50.94 -19.52
N THR A 1168 5.13 -51.25 -18.24
CA THR A 1168 5.79 -52.09 -17.18
C THR A 1168 6.51 -51.28 -16.07
N GLN A 1169 6.00 -51.23 -14.81
CA GLN A 1169 6.02 -52.22 -13.68
C GLN A 1169 7.42 -52.28 -12.99
N ALA A 1170 7.62 -52.18 -11.66
CA ALA A 1170 6.80 -52.58 -10.51
C ALA A 1170 7.26 -51.96 -9.14
N GLU A 1171 6.29 -51.78 -8.23
CA GLU A 1171 6.28 -52.08 -6.77
C GLU A 1171 7.21 -51.44 -5.71
N GLU A 1172 6.54 -50.75 -4.75
CA GLU A 1172 6.74 -50.74 -3.27
C GLU A 1172 7.96 -50.00 -2.65
N THR A 1173 7.85 -49.19 -1.57
CA THR A 1173 6.81 -48.98 -0.52
C THR A 1173 6.63 -47.50 -0.09
N GLU A 1174 5.63 -47.23 0.77
CA GLU A 1174 5.11 -45.93 1.24
C GLU A 1174 6.11 -45.02 2.02
N GLU A 1175 6.15 -43.73 1.66
CA GLU A 1175 6.40 -42.61 2.59
C GLU A 1175 5.58 -41.38 2.14
N ASP A 1176 4.25 -41.49 2.28
CA ASP A 1176 3.29 -40.46 1.90
C ASP A 1176 3.18 -39.37 2.99
N ARG A 1177 3.68 -38.15 2.70
CA ARG A 1177 3.10 -36.82 3.04
C ARG A 1177 4.16 -35.70 3.00
N PHE A 1178 4.26 -34.98 1.88
CA PHE A 1178 4.37 -33.52 1.86
C PHE A 1178 4.00 -33.03 0.44
N LYS A 1179 2.96 -32.19 0.33
CA LYS A 1179 2.51 -31.59 -0.93
C LYS A 1179 2.77 -30.09 -0.91
N ALA A 1180 3.59 -29.61 -1.84
CA ALA A 1180 3.22 -28.58 -2.82
C ALA A 1180 4.50 -28.14 -3.58
N ALA A 1181 4.51 -28.31 -4.90
CA ALA A 1181 5.54 -27.72 -5.74
C ALA A 1181 5.08 -26.34 -6.20
N ALA A 1182 5.91 -25.32 -6.00
CA ALA A 1182 5.69 -23.97 -6.49
C ALA A 1182 6.93 -23.50 -7.26
N LEU A 1183 6.87 -23.56 -8.59
CA LEU A 1183 7.71 -22.84 -9.58
C LEU A 1183 7.44 -23.43 -10.97
N ASP A 1184 6.43 -22.91 -11.69
CA ASP A 1184 6.42 -22.78 -13.17
C ASP A 1184 5.15 -22.12 -13.76
N GLU A 1185 4.07 -21.89 -12.99
CA GLU A 1185 2.76 -21.46 -13.55
C GLU A 1185 2.40 -19.95 -13.35
N VAL A 1186 3.36 -19.04 -13.54
CA VAL A 1186 3.11 -17.56 -13.47
C VAL A 1186 3.24 -16.85 -14.83
N PHE A 1187 3.73 -17.52 -15.88
CA PHE A 1187 4.00 -16.89 -17.19
C PHE A 1187 2.90 -17.04 -18.26
N ALA A 1188 1.69 -17.48 -17.91
CA ALA A 1188 0.65 -17.85 -18.88
C ALA A 1188 -0.62 -16.97 -18.95
N ASN A 1189 -0.95 -16.16 -17.92
CA ASN A 1189 -2.23 -15.45 -17.82
C ASN A 1189 -2.10 -13.91 -17.83
N VAL A 1190 -1.49 -13.32 -18.88
CA VAL A 1190 -1.38 -11.86 -19.06
C VAL A 1190 -1.90 -11.39 -20.44
N PHE A 1191 -2.59 -12.24 -21.20
CA PHE A 1191 -3.36 -11.82 -22.38
C PHE A 1191 -4.68 -12.58 -22.49
N GLY A 1192 -5.74 -11.93 -22.00
CA GLY A 1192 -7.15 -12.29 -22.15
C GLY A 1192 -8.00 -11.04 -22.04
#